data_AF-A0AAW0SVF9-F1
#
_entry.id   AF-A0AAW0SVF9-F1
#
_cell.length_a   1.000
_cell.length_b   1.000
_cell.length_c   1.000
_cell.angle_alpha   90.00
_cell.angle_beta   90.00
_cell.angle_gamma   90.00
#
_symmetry.space_group_name_H-M   'P 1'
#
loop_
_entity.id
_entity.type
_entity.pdbx_description
1 polymer ?
#
loop_
_entity_poly.entity_id
_entity_poly.type
_entity_poly.pdbx_seq_one_letter_code
_entity_poly.pdbx_strand_id
1 'polypeptide(L)'
;MWWRRGTRMPLPGVRLSPASLCVSVLLLLSLAVAAVIVQTGLCGGGAWVGCVSGRGSGGGRGGFGWRGKKSLTQGSAPIGVEALVQLKRDVADTLLALATDLRTGRSEGVADQLEAVASFLDPRYHHQGSTWSPRTITRPAYSPPPLNTPMKLPRNFTADAPRDIYKGTVHRAKDWVPGRQDLVGLNSSLPLSLDAQVTVLVDGCATPPNYLVGVVRQAVGTWPGVGVLVGVAEAQRAEVEDVNGLPGVQLMTVSCGAGESGALPDLIRATSTPYALVLSGVSAVTRDLDLPRLLYVAVGLRDLGVGVVGGSERGRDGAVDYTCTSLSVRNHVIEAREGYRYSAAACVYCDVSSGSFLASVEVLRDVTPDPALPRAAQALDWALRLQRAGVVTLTCPDVMFHVTREVRGKAPAVAKRQASEDRVCSTPEERKAARAAAWQARRQYRKLAQKWEVSAVVLNNGTRLEYSCREVGIDCSPRQRTRHYSLPPCCLALKGRILAAIDLVSREEQIPYIINAGTLLGALKFHGPLPWDFDDDMRTERNGLLTFMRHTQRLRRLGLSLHTREISIKKSDTTNSTNNTSHARGSGSGSNDNSKNNNNNNKSKKNKNKNKGKTTYATGTGPGGFTMDMWPWDHPPSHASLTPLAALPDHLPCLMHAHVPMAIREARAHPHNVSSCHLASLIRVGGVWAPADWNPGRAALYKYGDHLYRHEAHWRYWKGGDWNACPRPGHHACLDLHPLDGSLPFF
;
A
#
# COMPACT_ATOMS: atom_id res chain seq x y z
N MET A 1 -61.76 41.92 -12.01
CA MET A 1 -61.97 42.27 -10.58
C MET A 1 -60.71 41.91 -9.80
N TRP A 2 -60.27 42.80 -8.91
CA TRP A 2 -59.02 42.79 -8.14
C TRP A 2 -58.92 41.60 -7.14
N TRP A 3 -57.76 41.14 -6.64
CA TRP A 3 -56.82 41.84 -5.73
C TRP A 3 -55.45 41.12 -5.60
N ARG A 4 -54.39 41.89 -5.30
CA ARG A 4 -53.04 41.46 -4.91
C ARG A 4 -53.02 40.83 -3.50
N ARG A 5 -52.10 39.91 -3.23
CA ARG A 5 -51.19 39.94 -2.05
C ARG A 5 -50.12 38.84 -2.15
N GLY A 6 -48.88 39.23 -1.86
CA GLY A 6 -47.73 38.34 -1.81
C GLY A 6 -47.66 37.53 -0.53
N THR A 7 -47.05 36.36 -0.63
CA THR A 7 -46.59 35.54 0.49
C THR A 7 -45.18 35.03 0.16
N ARG A 8 -44.25 35.32 1.07
CA ARG A 8 -42.90 34.74 1.09
C ARG A 8 -43.02 33.24 1.40
N MET A 9 -42.37 32.39 0.59
CA MET A 9 -42.18 30.98 0.94
C MET A 9 -41.17 30.86 2.11
N PRO A 10 -41.42 30.01 3.12
CA PRO A 10 -40.41 29.66 4.11
C PRO A 10 -39.42 28.65 3.50
N LEU A 11 -38.12 28.85 3.74
CA LEU A 11 -37.11 27.82 3.52
C LEU A 11 -37.38 26.64 4.48
N PRO A 12 -37.21 25.37 4.04
CA PRO A 12 -37.39 24.23 4.92
C PRO A 12 -36.27 24.21 5.95
N GLY A 13 -36.64 24.42 7.22
CA GLY A 13 -35.76 24.21 8.36
C GLY A 13 -35.39 22.74 8.46
N VAL A 14 -34.11 22.42 8.24
CA VAL A 14 -33.55 21.10 8.52
C VAL A 14 -33.53 20.93 10.04
N ARG A 15 -34.50 20.20 10.59
CA ARG A 15 -34.39 19.69 11.96
C ARG A 15 -33.38 18.55 11.95
N LEU A 16 -32.14 18.85 12.34
CA LEU A 16 -31.18 17.81 12.67
C LEU A 16 -31.65 17.13 13.95
N SER A 17 -31.73 15.80 13.94
CA SER A 17 -32.04 15.04 15.14
C SER A 17 -30.91 15.25 16.18
N PRO A 18 -31.20 15.16 17.48
CA PRO A 18 -30.19 15.24 18.54
C PRO A 18 -29.01 14.28 18.32
N ALA A 19 -29.26 13.15 17.65
CA ALA A 19 -28.23 12.19 17.27
C ALA A 19 -27.25 12.73 16.21
N SER A 20 -27.72 13.47 15.20
CA SER A 20 -26.84 14.06 14.17
C SER A 20 -25.97 15.19 14.71
N LEU A 21 -26.48 15.95 15.68
CA LEU A 21 -25.69 16.97 16.40
C LEU A 21 -24.62 16.31 17.28
N CYS A 22 -24.98 15.23 17.99
CA CYS A 22 -24.04 14.48 18.84
C CYS A 22 -22.89 13.86 18.01
N VAL A 23 -23.19 13.31 16.83
CA VAL A 23 -22.18 12.74 15.92
C VAL A 23 -21.25 13.81 15.35
N SER A 24 -21.79 14.99 15.01
CA SER A 24 -20.98 16.09 14.45
C SER A 24 -20.05 16.71 15.50
N VAL A 25 -20.51 16.83 16.75
CA VAL A 25 -19.70 17.29 17.89
C VAL A 25 -18.61 16.26 18.25
N LEU A 26 -18.94 14.97 18.25
CA LEU A 26 -17.94 13.90 18.45
C LEU A 26 -16.90 13.86 17.33
N LEU A 27 -17.28 14.16 16.08
CA LEU A 27 -16.35 14.24 14.96
C LEU A 27 -15.39 15.44 15.11
N LEU A 28 -15.90 16.60 15.52
CA LEU A 28 -15.10 17.80 15.76
C LEU A 28 -14.17 17.63 16.97
N LEU A 29 -14.64 17.00 18.05
CA LEU A 29 -13.81 16.64 19.21
C LEU A 29 -12.71 15.63 18.83
N SER A 30 -13.04 14.65 17.99
CA SER A 30 -12.05 13.68 17.51
C SER A 30 -10.99 14.32 16.63
N LEU A 31 -11.37 15.30 15.78
CA LEU A 31 -10.43 16.06 14.96
C LEU A 31 -9.57 17.02 15.79
N ALA A 32 -10.13 17.65 16.83
CA ALA A 32 -9.39 18.48 17.76
C ALA A 32 -8.38 17.66 18.59
N VAL A 33 -8.80 16.49 19.10
CA VAL A 33 -7.92 15.55 19.81
C VAL A 33 -6.85 14.98 18.88
N ALA A 34 -7.19 14.65 17.63
CA ALA A 34 -6.21 14.21 16.64
C ALA A 34 -5.19 15.29 16.29
N ALA A 35 -5.60 16.57 16.18
CA ALA A 35 -4.69 17.68 15.95
C ALA A 35 -3.71 17.88 17.13
N VAL A 36 -4.18 17.72 18.38
CA VAL A 36 -3.34 17.81 19.59
C VAL A 36 -2.38 16.61 19.72
N ILE A 37 -2.84 15.40 19.39
CA ILE A 37 -2.00 14.19 19.43
C ILE A 37 -0.91 14.21 18.35
N VAL A 38 -1.24 14.68 17.14
CA VAL A 38 -0.27 14.78 16.03
C VAL A 38 0.83 15.82 16.31
N GLN A 39 0.54 16.88 17.08
CA GLN A 39 1.54 17.89 17.43
C GLN A 39 2.34 17.60 18.70
N THR A 40 1.77 16.89 19.69
CA THR A 40 2.52 16.51 20.92
C THR A 40 3.43 15.29 20.74
N GLY A 41 3.17 14.46 19.72
CA GLY A 41 3.99 13.28 19.39
C GLY A 41 5.35 13.55 18.71
N LEU A 42 5.70 14.81 18.40
CA LEU A 42 6.94 15.16 17.67
C LEU A 42 8.05 15.76 18.55
N CYS A 43 7.92 15.78 19.89
CA CYS A 43 8.99 16.22 20.79
C CYS A 43 9.11 15.31 22.01
N GLY A 44 9.98 14.30 21.93
CA GLY A 44 10.32 13.46 23.08
C GLY A 44 11.55 12.60 22.82
N GLY A 45 12.74 13.14 23.11
CA GLY A 45 13.98 12.34 23.16
C GLY A 45 15.26 13.15 23.06
N GLY A 46 15.67 13.81 24.15
CA GLY A 46 16.97 14.48 24.26
C GLY A 46 17.23 15.02 25.68
N ALA A 47 18.15 14.37 26.39
CA ALA A 47 18.41 14.42 27.83
C ALA A 47 18.82 15.78 28.43
N TRP A 48 18.50 16.01 29.71
CA TRP A 48 19.17 16.96 30.62
C TRP A 48 19.23 16.41 32.06
N VAL A 49 20.45 16.25 32.60
CA VAL A 49 20.73 16.30 34.05
C VAL A 49 21.92 17.23 34.25
N GLY A 50 21.77 18.10 35.25
CA GLY A 50 22.48 19.37 35.48
C GLY A 50 23.97 19.34 35.85
N CYS A 51 24.63 20.42 35.44
CA CYS A 51 25.43 21.39 36.21
C CYS A 51 26.34 20.94 37.36
N VAL A 52 27.64 21.27 37.23
CA VAL A 52 28.44 21.95 38.28
C VAL A 52 29.40 22.97 37.62
N SER A 53 29.57 24.08 38.33
CA SER A 53 30.28 25.32 38.04
C SER A 53 31.82 25.23 38.01
N GLY A 54 32.47 26.19 37.35
CA GLY A 54 33.92 26.45 37.51
C GLY A 54 34.49 27.53 36.59
N ARG A 55 34.92 28.65 37.16
CA ARG A 55 35.58 29.81 36.55
C ARG A 55 36.96 29.48 35.93
N GLY A 56 37.40 30.29 34.97
CA GLY A 56 38.81 30.72 34.90
C GLY A 56 39.49 30.78 33.52
N SER A 57 39.52 32.00 32.94
CA SER A 57 40.71 32.73 32.41
C SER A 57 41.70 32.12 31.39
N GLY A 58 41.93 32.90 30.31
CA GLY A 58 43.17 32.97 29.49
C GLY A 58 43.16 32.02 28.28
N GLY A 59 43.49 32.38 27.04
CA GLY A 59 44.22 33.49 26.44
C GLY A 59 45.06 32.90 25.28
N GLY A 60 45.09 33.53 24.09
CA GLY A 60 46.17 33.28 23.11
C GLY A 60 45.81 32.79 21.69
N ARG A 61 45.73 33.76 20.77
CA ARG A 61 46.33 33.89 19.42
C ARG A 61 46.57 32.68 18.48
N GLY A 62 46.19 32.91 17.21
CA GLY A 62 46.83 32.44 15.96
C GLY A 62 46.20 31.18 15.37
N GLY A 63 45.86 31.04 14.08
CA GLY A 63 46.14 31.76 12.83
C GLY A 63 46.17 30.71 11.70
N PHE A 64 45.68 31.07 10.50
CA PHE A 64 45.64 30.28 9.23
C PHE A 64 44.63 29.10 9.18
N GLY A 65 43.87 28.82 8.11
CA GLY A 65 43.72 29.41 6.77
C GLY A 65 43.03 28.40 5.83
N TRP A 66 42.07 28.89 5.03
CA TRP A 66 41.57 28.38 3.73
C TRP A 66 40.45 27.30 3.61
N ARG A 67 39.49 27.67 2.71
CA ARG A 67 38.65 26.87 1.77
C ARG A 67 37.35 26.18 2.26
N GLY A 68 36.27 26.97 2.22
CA GLY A 68 35.08 26.81 1.35
C GLY A 68 34.43 25.43 1.12
N LYS A 69 33.17 25.31 1.56
CA LYS A 69 32.02 24.76 0.80
C LYS A 69 30.72 25.17 1.49
N LYS A 70 29.91 26.00 0.84
CA LYS A 70 28.53 26.34 1.27
C LYS A 70 27.61 25.18 0.89
N SER A 71 26.95 24.60 1.90
CA SER A 71 25.79 23.73 1.76
C SER A 71 24.53 24.59 1.88
N LEU A 72 23.69 24.58 0.84
CA LEU A 72 22.36 25.18 0.84
C LEU A 72 21.35 24.06 1.08
N THR A 73 20.82 23.98 2.30
CA THR A 73 19.61 23.21 2.63
C THR A 73 18.57 24.20 3.11
N GLN A 74 17.62 24.58 2.26
CA GLN A 74 16.39 25.25 2.67
C GLN A 74 15.45 24.19 3.27
N GLY A 75 15.41 24.13 4.60
CA GLY A 75 14.34 23.46 5.34
C GLY A 75 13.28 24.48 5.76
N SER A 76 12.00 24.12 5.62
CA SER A 76 10.87 24.87 6.16
C SER A 76 11.03 25.14 7.65
N ALA A 77 10.93 26.40 8.06
CA ALA A 77 11.04 26.79 9.47
C ALA A 77 9.89 26.18 10.31
N PRO A 78 10.16 25.70 11.53
CA PRO A 78 9.12 25.26 12.44
C PRO A 78 8.20 26.42 12.83
N ILE A 79 6.90 26.13 12.99
CA ILE A 79 5.91 27.08 13.51
C ILE A 79 6.38 27.52 14.90
N GLY A 80 6.62 28.82 15.08
CA GLY A 80 7.02 29.39 16.37
C GLY A 80 5.97 29.14 17.44
N VAL A 81 6.40 28.94 18.68
CA VAL A 81 5.55 28.67 19.86
C VAL A 81 4.42 29.70 19.99
N GLU A 82 4.67 30.97 19.63
CA GLU A 82 3.68 32.04 19.63
C GLU A 82 2.51 31.81 18.67
N ALA A 83 2.76 31.26 17.48
CA ALA A 83 1.69 30.95 16.51
C ALA A 83 0.83 29.77 16.97
N LEU A 84 1.41 28.81 17.70
CA LEU A 84 0.66 27.70 18.30
C LEU A 84 -0.20 28.18 19.48
N VAL A 85 0.33 29.10 20.30
CA VAL A 85 -0.42 29.75 21.39
C VAL A 85 -1.58 30.58 20.83
N GLN A 86 -1.36 31.30 19.73
CA GLN A 86 -2.42 32.08 19.08
C GLN A 86 -3.50 31.17 18.49
N LEU A 87 -3.12 30.08 17.81
CA LEU A 87 -4.09 29.13 17.26
C LEU A 87 -4.97 28.49 18.33
N LYS A 88 -4.41 28.14 19.49
CA LYS A 88 -5.19 27.59 20.62
C LYS A 88 -6.22 28.60 21.14
N ARG A 89 -5.86 29.89 21.19
CA ARG A 89 -6.77 30.98 21.57
C ARG A 89 -7.91 31.14 20.57
N ASP A 90 -7.59 31.22 19.27
CA ASP A 90 -8.58 31.41 18.22
C ASP A 90 -9.62 30.25 18.17
N VAL A 91 -9.17 29.02 18.43
CA VAL A 91 -10.07 27.85 18.54
C VAL A 91 -10.94 27.94 19.79
N ALA A 92 -10.38 28.33 20.93
CA ALA A 92 -11.14 28.49 22.17
C ALA A 92 -12.21 29.60 22.04
N ASP A 93 -11.88 30.74 21.42
CA ASP A 93 -12.83 31.83 21.13
C ASP A 93 -13.98 31.36 20.24
N THR A 94 -13.68 30.56 19.21
CA THR A 94 -14.70 30.03 18.29
C THR A 94 -15.67 29.08 19.00
N LEU A 95 -15.17 28.22 19.89
CA LEU A 95 -16.00 27.31 20.68
C LEU A 95 -16.88 28.07 21.68
N LEU A 96 -16.38 29.15 22.27
CA LEU A 96 -17.14 29.97 23.22
C LEU A 96 -18.27 30.76 22.53
N ALA A 97 -18.02 31.28 21.32
CA ALA A 97 -19.04 31.91 20.50
C ALA A 97 -20.17 30.93 20.14
N LEU A 98 -19.80 29.71 19.74
CA LEU A 98 -20.78 28.65 19.43
C LEU A 98 -21.61 28.24 20.65
N ALA A 99 -20.98 28.14 21.84
CA ALA A 99 -21.69 27.85 23.09
C ALA A 99 -22.71 28.95 23.44
N THR A 100 -22.34 30.21 23.20
CA THR A 100 -23.21 31.38 23.44
C THR A 100 -24.42 31.36 22.51
N ASP A 101 -24.21 31.11 21.21
CA ASP A 101 -25.31 30.99 20.24
C ASP A 101 -26.27 29.86 20.62
N LEU A 102 -25.74 28.72 21.07
CA LEU A 102 -26.54 27.56 21.50
C LEU A 102 -27.35 27.83 22.78
N ARG A 103 -26.85 28.63 23.72
CA ARG A 103 -27.62 29.05 24.90
C ARG A 103 -28.85 29.89 24.53
N THR A 104 -28.78 30.69 23.47
CA THR A 104 -29.94 31.47 23.00
C THR A 104 -31.02 30.62 22.32
N GLY A 105 -30.75 29.34 22.03
CA GLY A 105 -31.57 28.46 21.19
C GLY A 105 -32.09 27.15 21.82
N ARG A 106 -32.04 26.97 23.15
CA ARG A 106 -32.51 25.78 23.92
C ARG A 106 -31.68 24.49 23.79
N SER A 107 -30.36 24.55 24.05
CA SER A 107 -29.58 23.34 24.38
C SER A 107 -28.50 23.63 25.44
N GLU A 108 -28.91 23.79 26.70
CA GLU A 108 -28.01 24.16 27.82
C GLU A 108 -26.87 23.14 28.00
N GLY A 109 -27.14 21.83 27.91
CA GLY A 109 -26.12 20.81 28.15
C GLY A 109 -24.98 20.72 27.11
N VAL A 110 -25.19 21.20 25.87
CA VAL A 110 -24.14 21.20 24.83
C VAL A 110 -23.26 22.45 24.96
N ALA A 111 -23.84 23.57 25.37
CA ALA A 111 -23.09 24.79 25.62
C ALA A 111 -22.09 24.60 26.76
N ASP A 112 -22.50 23.96 27.85
CA ASP A 112 -21.63 23.73 29.02
C ASP A 112 -20.42 22.82 28.67
N GLN A 113 -20.62 21.84 27.79
CA GLN A 113 -19.52 20.97 27.32
C GLN A 113 -18.53 21.72 26.41
N LEU A 114 -19.04 22.61 25.55
CA LEU A 114 -18.18 23.43 24.68
C LEU A 114 -17.38 24.45 25.50
N GLU A 115 -17.97 25.04 26.54
CA GLU A 115 -17.26 25.94 27.47
C GLU A 115 -16.16 25.22 28.26
N ALA A 116 -16.41 23.97 28.68
CA ALA A 116 -15.40 23.15 29.35
C ALA A 116 -14.19 22.87 28.44
N VAL A 117 -14.42 22.62 27.15
CA VAL A 117 -13.35 22.39 26.16
C VAL A 117 -12.62 23.69 25.84
N ALA A 118 -13.32 24.81 25.68
CA ALA A 118 -12.70 26.13 25.47
C ALA A 118 -11.80 26.51 26.67
N SER A 119 -12.28 26.26 27.90
CA SER A 119 -11.52 26.51 29.14
C SER A 119 -10.30 25.60 29.28
N PHE A 120 -10.36 24.37 28.77
CA PHE A 120 -9.20 23.49 28.71
C PHE A 120 -8.14 23.97 27.71
N LEU A 121 -8.57 24.54 26.57
CA LEU A 121 -7.67 25.04 25.53
C LEU A 121 -7.00 26.38 25.90
N ASP A 122 -7.69 27.24 26.64
CA ASP A 122 -7.13 28.43 27.27
C ASP A 122 -7.68 28.62 28.71
N PRO A 123 -6.87 28.30 29.74
CA PRO A 123 -7.28 28.36 31.14
C PRO A 123 -7.71 29.74 31.64
N ARG A 124 -7.44 30.81 30.87
CA ARG A 124 -7.79 32.19 31.27
C ARG A 124 -9.30 32.46 31.23
N TYR A 125 -10.10 31.65 30.53
CA TYR A 125 -11.56 31.80 30.49
C TYR A 125 -12.27 31.45 31.81
N HIS A 126 -11.59 30.83 32.78
CA HIS A 126 -12.17 30.56 34.11
C HIS A 126 -12.32 31.80 35.00
N HIS A 127 -11.80 32.96 34.59
CA HIS A 127 -11.81 34.18 35.38
C HIS A 127 -12.21 35.39 34.56
N GLN A 128 -13.46 35.50 34.12
CA GLN A 128 -14.10 36.79 33.84
C GLN A 128 -15.59 36.64 33.54
N GLY A 129 -16.42 36.87 34.56
CA GLY A 129 -17.76 37.40 34.33
C GLY A 129 -17.65 38.91 34.10
N SER A 130 -17.76 39.34 32.85
CA SER A 130 -18.39 40.60 32.40
C SER A 130 -17.96 40.94 30.96
N THR A 131 -18.95 41.47 30.24
CA THR A 131 -18.98 42.01 28.88
C THR A 131 -17.68 42.55 28.30
N TRP A 132 -17.43 42.37 26.98
CA TRP A 132 -16.84 43.41 26.12
C TRP A 132 -16.96 43.13 24.59
N SER A 133 -16.92 44.24 23.84
CA SER A 133 -17.28 44.46 22.42
C SER A 133 -16.12 44.26 21.43
N PRO A 134 -16.34 43.97 20.12
CA PRO A 134 -15.28 43.59 19.19
C PRO A 134 -14.50 44.78 18.63
N ARG A 135 -13.16 44.65 18.54
CA ARG A 135 -12.29 45.53 17.75
C ARG A 135 -11.82 44.86 16.47
N THR A 136 -11.91 45.61 15.38
CA THR A 136 -11.44 45.30 14.03
C THR A 136 -9.92 45.44 13.94
N ILE A 137 -9.22 44.50 13.29
CA ILE A 137 -7.81 44.65 12.90
C ILE A 137 -7.66 44.30 11.41
N THR A 138 -7.08 45.25 10.67
CA THR A 138 -6.71 45.21 9.25
C THR A 138 -5.38 44.47 9.03
N ARG A 139 -5.26 43.75 7.91
CA ARG A 139 -4.01 43.09 7.45
C ARG A 139 -3.27 43.92 6.39
N PRO A 140 -1.93 43.97 6.37
CA PRO A 140 -1.17 44.59 5.28
C PRO A 140 -0.79 43.57 4.18
N ALA A 141 -0.66 44.11 2.96
CA ALA A 141 -0.37 43.39 1.71
C ALA A 141 1.13 43.04 1.56
N TYR A 142 1.43 41.97 0.80
CA TYR A 142 2.78 41.56 0.43
C TYR A 142 2.88 41.29 -1.07
N SER A 143 3.94 41.80 -1.72
CA SER A 143 4.21 41.72 -3.17
C SER A 143 5.41 40.80 -3.47
N PRO A 144 5.44 40.04 -4.59
CA PRO A 144 6.57 39.16 -4.93
C PRO A 144 7.56 39.79 -5.95
N PRO A 145 8.84 39.34 -5.99
CA PRO A 145 9.84 39.78 -6.97
C PRO A 145 9.95 38.86 -8.22
N PRO A 146 10.63 39.29 -9.31
CA PRO A 146 10.51 38.68 -10.64
C PRO A 146 11.57 37.60 -10.97
N LEU A 147 11.19 36.71 -11.91
CA LEU A 147 12.00 35.65 -12.53
C LEU A 147 12.88 36.18 -13.67
N ASN A 148 14.08 35.60 -13.87
CA ASN A 148 14.68 35.38 -15.20
C ASN A 148 15.94 34.50 -15.15
N THR A 149 15.91 33.32 -15.80
CA THR A 149 16.98 32.79 -16.68
C THR A 149 16.55 31.45 -17.33
N PRO A 150 16.75 31.22 -18.65
CA PRO A 150 16.41 29.96 -19.31
C PRO A 150 17.59 28.98 -19.32
N MET A 151 17.34 27.71 -19.01
CA MET A 151 18.32 26.63 -19.03
C MET A 151 18.20 25.81 -20.33
N LYS A 152 19.28 25.72 -21.11
CA LYS A 152 19.39 24.93 -22.34
C LYS A 152 19.58 23.44 -22.02
N LEU A 153 18.91 22.54 -22.75
CA LEU A 153 19.13 21.08 -22.72
C LEU A 153 20.09 20.64 -23.85
N PRO A 154 20.95 19.62 -23.63
CA PRO A 154 21.87 19.10 -24.64
C PRO A 154 21.20 18.08 -25.57
N ARG A 155 21.56 18.16 -26.86
CA ARG A 155 21.21 17.19 -27.90
C ARG A 155 22.17 16.00 -27.83
N ASN A 156 21.61 14.78 -27.76
CA ASN A 156 22.02 13.55 -28.46
C ASN A 156 21.63 12.31 -27.63
N PHE A 157 20.66 11.54 -28.14
CA PHE A 157 20.35 10.18 -27.70
C PHE A 157 21.01 9.20 -28.68
N THR A 158 21.92 8.36 -28.20
CA THR A 158 22.43 7.18 -28.91
C THR A 158 21.87 5.91 -28.28
N ALA A 159 21.63 4.90 -29.12
CA ALA A 159 20.75 3.74 -28.92
C ALA A 159 21.23 2.64 -27.95
N ASP A 160 22.10 2.92 -26.99
CA ASP A 160 22.65 1.89 -26.07
C ASP A 160 22.47 2.27 -24.59
N ALA A 161 21.28 2.03 -24.03
CA ALA A 161 21.10 1.95 -22.56
C ALA A 161 19.79 1.25 -22.14
N PRO A 162 19.76 -0.09 -21.94
CA PRO A 162 18.63 -0.77 -21.30
C PRO A 162 18.66 -0.72 -19.76
N ARG A 163 19.67 -0.08 -19.14
CA ARG A 163 19.88 -0.14 -17.67
C ARG A 163 19.06 0.88 -16.86
N ASP A 164 18.63 1.99 -17.46
CA ASP A 164 17.97 3.09 -16.73
C ASP A 164 16.46 3.20 -16.97
N ILE A 165 15.90 2.38 -17.87
CA ILE A 165 14.48 2.48 -18.22
C ILE A 165 13.61 2.08 -17.03
N TYR A 166 13.95 1.02 -16.29
CA TYR A 166 13.06 0.54 -15.22
C TYR A 166 13.17 1.27 -13.87
N LYS A 167 14.36 1.78 -13.53
CA LYS A 167 14.52 2.67 -12.36
C LYS A 167 14.06 4.09 -12.66
N GLY A 168 14.07 4.49 -13.93
CA GLY A 168 13.75 5.85 -14.38
C GLY A 168 12.27 6.13 -14.61
N THR A 169 11.49 5.28 -15.27
CA THR A 169 10.13 5.67 -15.73
C THR A 169 9.05 5.61 -14.64
N VAL A 170 9.07 4.61 -13.76
CA VAL A 170 8.09 4.50 -12.66
C VAL A 170 8.38 5.52 -11.55
N HIS A 171 9.65 5.88 -11.35
CA HIS A 171 10.03 6.97 -10.46
C HIS A 171 9.89 8.35 -11.12
N ARG A 172 10.19 8.53 -12.41
CA ARG A 172 10.03 9.85 -13.07
C ARG A 172 8.60 10.36 -13.08
N ALA A 173 7.59 9.49 -13.15
CA ALA A 173 6.19 9.92 -13.06
C ALA A 173 5.70 10.08 -11.60
N LYS A 174 6.26 9.33 -10.64
CA LYS A 174 5.86 9.39 -9.21
C LYS A 174 6.61 10.42 -8.38
N ASP A 175 7.85 10.73 -8.75
CA ASP A 175 8.71 11.75 -8.14
C ASP A 175 8.65 13.07 -8.93
N TRP A 176 7.80 13.15 -9.96
CA TRP A 176 7.45 14.41 -10.60
C TRP A 176 6.65 15.26 -9.61
N VAL A 177 7.36 16.15 -8.92
CA VAL A 177 6.76 17.33 -8.31
C VAL A 177 6.48 18.29 -9.47
N PRO A 178 5.24 18.76 -9.68
CA PRO A 178 4.96 19.76 -10.69
C PRO A 178 5.82 20.99 -10.39
N GLY A 179 6.87 21.19 -11.19
CA GLY A 179 7.33 22.54 -11.44
C GLY A 179 6.13 23.30 -12.01
N ARG A 180 5.86 24.48 -11.45
CA ARG A 180 4.74 25.38 -11.76
C ARG A 180 4.81 25.90 -13.21
N GLN A 181 4.82 25.00 -14.19
CA GLN A 181 4.51 25.32 -15.58
C GLN A 181 3.00 25.22 -15.72
N ASP A 182 2.36 26.34 -15.35
CA ASP A 182 1.01 26.60 -15.80
C ASP A 182 1.01 26.47 -17.33
N LEU A 183 0.17 25.59 -17.88
CA LEU A 183 -0.03 25.43 -19.33
C LEU A 183 -0.72 26.65 -19.98
N VAL A 184 -0.55 27.82 -19.39
CA VAL A 184 -1.04 29.14 -19.84
C VAL A 184 -0.34 29.58 -21.14
N GLY A 185 0.65 28.83 -21.63
CA GLY A 185 1.43 29.16 -22.83
C GLY A 185 1.32 28.20 -24.02
N LEU A 186 0.47 27.17 -24.00
CA LEU A 186 0.18 26.42 -25.22
C LEU A 186 -0.74 27.30 -26.10
N ASN A 187 -0.17 27.89 -27.15
CA ASN A 187 -0.91 28.72 -28.10
C ASN A 187 -2.14 27.97 -28.63
N SER A 188 -3.29 28.64 -28.60
CA SER A 188 -4.64 28.17 -28.96
C SER A 188 -4.85 27.86 -30.45
N SER A 189 -3.80 27.55 -31.20
CA SER A 189 -3.87 27.22 -32.61
C SER A 189 -3.16 25.89 -32.84
N LEU A 190 -3.90 24.78 -32.78
CA LEU A 190 -3.51 23.58 -33.51
C LEU A 190 -3.44 23.99 -34.99
N PRO A 191 -2.26 24.02 -35.64
CA PRO A 191 -2.14 24.54 -37.01
C PRO A 191 -2.71 23.60 -38.07
N LEU A 192 -3.38 22.51 -37.66
CA LEU A 192 -3.63 21.33 -38.47
C LEU A 192 -5.11 20.98 -38.40
N SER A 193 -5.70 20.80 -39.58
CA SER A 193 -7.10 20.42 -39.74
C SER A 193 -7.36 19.03 -39.14
N LEU A 194 -8.52 18.83 -38.50
CA LEU A 194 -8.86 17.60 -37.76
C LEU A 194 -8.85 16.35 -38.66
N ASP A 195 -9.31 16.48 -39.90
CA ASP A 195 -9.36 15.41 -40.91
C ASP A 195 -7.98 14.88 -41.30
N ALA A 196 -6.94 15.71 -41.22
CA ALA A 196 -5.55 15.28 -41.43
C ALA A 196 -4.92 14.63 -40.19
N GLN A 197 -5.50 14.84 -39.00
CA GLN A 197 -4.91 14.45 -37.71
C GLN A 197 -5.58 13.24 -37.07
N VAL A 198 -6.89 13.07 -37.28
CA VAL A 198 -7.69 12.08 -36.55
C VAL A 198 -8.53 11.25 -37.51
N THR A 199 -8.62 9.95 -37.22
CA THR A 199 -9.67 9.08 -37.76
C THR A 199 -10.52 8.56 -36.60
N VAL A 200 -11.85 8.57 -36.77
CA VAL A 200 -12.77 8.00 -35.78
C VAL A 200 -12.94 6.51 -36.05
N LEU A 201 -12.69 5.68 -35.04
CA LEU A 201 -12.82 4.22 -35.11
C LEU A 201 -14.02 3.79 -34.27
N VAL A 202 -15.06 3.26 -34.91
CA VAL A 202 -16.27 2.80 -34.24
C VAL A 202 -16.23 1.27 -34.10
N ASP A 203 -16.14 0.78 -32.86
CA ASP A 203 -16.22 -0.65 -32.54
C ASP A 203 -17.69 -1.09 -32.52
N GLY A 204 -18.18 -1.58 -33.66
CA GLY A 204 -19.51 -2.17 -33.80
C GLY A 204 -19.66 -3.50 -33.06
N CYS A 205 -18.56 -4.19 -32.70
CA CYS A 205 -18.65 -5.36 -31.83
C CYS A 205 -18.98 -4.99 -30.37
N ALA A 206 -18.73 -3.74 -29.96
CA ALA A 206 -19.09 -3.22 -28.64
C ALA A 206 -20.41 -2.45 -28.63
N THR A 207 -20.82 -1.94 -29.79
CA THR A 207 -21.92 -1.00 -29.93
C THR A 207 -23.13 -1.71 -30.53
N PRO A 208 -24.26 -1.84 -29.81
CA PRO A 208 -25.44 -2.52 -30.32
C PRO A 208 -25.95 -1.88 -31.63
N PRO A 209 -26.45 -2.67 -32.60
CA PRO A 209 -26.85 -2.16 -33.92
C PRO A 209 -27.83 -0.99 -33.87
N ASN A 210 -28.77 -1.03 -32.93
CA ASN A 210 -29.79 0.02 -32.76
C ASN A 210 -29.22 1.40 -32.36
N TYR A 211 -27.98 1.48 -31.88
CA TYR A 211 -27.27 2.74 -31.63
C TYR A 211 -26.28 3.09 -32.74
N LEU A 212 -25.77 2.08 -33.46
CA LEU A 212 -24.61 2.21 -34.33
C LEU A 212 -24.85 3.19 -35.49
N VAL A 213 -25.97 3.09 -36.20
CA VAL A 213 -26.34 4.02 -37.28
C VAL A 213 -26.41 5.47 -36.78
N GLY A 214 -27.00 5.67 -35.60
CA GLY A 214 -27.10 6.99 -34.96
C GLY A 214 -25.74 7.55 -34.59
N VAL A 215 -24.88 6.74 -33.97
CA VAL A 215 -23.50 7.12 -33.59
C VAL A 215 -22.69 7.54 -34.81
N VAL A 216 -22.76 6.79 -35.91
CA VAL A 216 -22.01 7.11 -37.14
C VAL A 216 -22.50 8.42 -37.76
N ARG A 217 -23.82 8.59 -37.92
CA ARG A 217 -24.41 9.84 -38.44
C ARG A 217 -24.04 11.05 -37.58
N GLN A 218 -24.09 10.89 -36.26
CA GLN A 218 -23.72 11.95 -35.32
C GLN A 218 -22.23 12.27 -35.38
N ALA A 219 -21.35 11.27 -35.54
CA ALA A 219 -19.91 11.50 -35.71
C ALA A 219 -19.62 12.31 -36.98
N VAL A 220 -20.18 11.88 -38.13
CA VAL A 220 -20.04 12.60 -39.42
C VAL A 220 -20.60 14.02 -39.34
N GLY A 221 -21.74 14.20 -38.68
CA GLY A 221 -22.36 15.53 -38.51
C GLY A 221 -21.63 16.43 -37.53
N THR A 222 -21.00 15.88 -36.49
CA THR A 222 -20.26 16.64 -35.46
C THR A 222 -18.87 17.04 -35.94
N TRP A 223 -18.21 16.18 -36.72
CA TRP A 223 -16.88 16.44 -37.28
C TRP A 223 -16.85 16.24 -38.81
N PRO A 224 -17.41 17.19 -39.57
CA PRO A 224 -17.41 17.10 -41.03
C PRO A 224 -15.99 16.97 -41.60
N GLY A 225 -15.79 16.04 -42.53
CA GLY A 225 -14.51 15.78 -43.19
C GLY A 225 -13.58 14.82 -42.46
N VAL A 226 -13.80 14.55 -41.16
CA VAL A 226 -13.02 13.55 -40.43
C VAL A 226 -13.44 12.14 -40.87
N GLY A 227 -12.46 11.33 -41.27
CA GLY A 227 -12.72 9.94 -41.69
C GLY A 227 -13.26 9.08 -40.53
N VAL A 228 -14.26 8.24 -40.82
CA VAL A 228 -14.90 7.34 -39.86
C VAL A 228 -14.81 5.90 -40.37
N LEU A 229 -14.06 5.05 -39.65
CA LEU A 229 -13.97 3.62 -39.91
C LEU A 229 -14.90 2.88 -38.94
N VAL A 230 -15.77 2.03 -39.47
CA VAL A 230 -16.78 1.31 -38.67
C VAL A 230 -16.56 -0.19 -38.85
N GLY A 231 -16.20 -0.87 -37.78
CA GLY A 231 -16.03 -2.33 -37.81
C GLY A 231 -17.29 -3.03 -37.35
N VAL A 232 -17.90 -3.85 -38.20
CA VAL A 232 -19.13 -4.60 -37.90
C VAL A 232 -18.98 -6.09 -38.17
N ALA A 233 -19.71 -6.91 -37.43
CA ALA A 233 -19.82 -8.33 -37.76
C ALA A 233 -20.51 -8.48 -39.12
N GLU A 234 -20.16 -9.53 -39.88
CA GLU A 234 -20.79 -9.82 -41.17
C GLU A 234 -22.33 -9.90 -41.05
N ALA A 235 -22.82 -10.53 -39.99
CA ALA A 235 -24.26 -10.64 -39.71
C ALA A 235 -24.96 -9.29 -39.47
N GLN A 236 -24.22 -8.26 -39.05
CA GLN A 236 -24.75 -6.93 -38.74
C GLN A 236 -24.61 -5.96 -39.91
N ARG A 237 -23.88 -6.34 -40.97
CA ARG A 237 -23.54 -5.45 -42.08
C ARG A 237 -24.77 -4.86 -42.76
N ALA A 238 -25.78 -5.69 -43.02
CA ALA A 238 -27.02 -5.26 -43.66
C ALA A 238 -27.79 -4.20 -42.84
N GLU A 239 -27.68 -4.23 -41.51
CA GLU A 239 -28.37 -3.29 -40.62
C GLU A 239 -27.73 -1.89 -40.60
N VAL A 240 -26.48 -1.78 -41.08
CA VAL A 240 -25.71 -0.52 -41.09
C VAL A 240 -25.29 -0.09 -42.49
N GLU A 241 -25.74 -0.78 -43.54
CA GLU A 241 -25.35 -0.46 -44.92
C GLU A 241 -25.78 0.97 -45.32
N ASP A 242 -26.82 1.51 -44.67
CA ASP A 242 -27.32 2.87 -44.89
C ASP A 242 -26.32 3.97 -44.51
N VAL A 243 -25.31 3.67 -43.69
CA VAL A 243 -24.23 4.63 -43.36
C VAL A 243 -23.03 4.54 -44.30
N ASN A 244 -22.93 3.51 -45.13
CA ASN A 244 -21.80 3.32 -46.06
C ASN A 244 -21.73 4.42 -47.14
N GLY A 245 -22.85 5.05 -47.47
CA GLY A 245 -22.93 6.15 -48.43
C GLY A 245 -22.61 7.54 -47.85
N LEU A 246 -22.34 7.64 -46.55
CA LEU A 246 -22.02 8.93 -45.92
C LEU A 246 -20.59 9.36 -46.26
N PRO A 247 -20.34 10.67 -46.49
CA PRO A 247 -19.01 11.17 -46.80
C PRO A 247 -17.99 10.81 -45.72
N GLY A 248 -16.87 10.21 -46.12
CA GLY A 248 -15.77 9.85 -45.21
C GLY A 248 -16.03 8.62 -44.34
N VAL A 249 -17.14 7.89 -44.52
CA VAL A 249 -17.43 6.65 -43.80
C VAL A 249 -16.93 5.45 -44.60
N GLN A 250 -16.27 4.50 -43.92
CA GLN A 250 -15.92 3.21 -44.48
C GLN A 250 -16.37 2.09 -43.54
N LEU A 251 -17.23 1.20 -44.04
CA LEU A 251 -17.62 -0.03 -43.35
C LEU A 251 -16.59 -1.14 -43.59
N MET A 252 -16.16 -1.78 -42.51
CA MET A 252 -15.27 -2.94 -42.53
C MET A 252 -15.96 -4.13 -41.85
N THR A 253 -16.01 -5.27 -42.55
CA THR A 253 -16.41 -6.53 -41.91
C THR A 253 -15.26 -6.99 -41.00
N VAL A 254 -15.58 -7.28 -39.73
CA VAL A 254 -14.64 -7.78 -38.73
C VAL A 254 -15.21 -9.00 -38.00
N SER A 255 -14.36 -9.73 -37.29
CA SER A 255 -14.78 -10.87 -36.47
C SER A 255 -15.17 -10.39 -35.06
N CYS A 256 -16.44 -10.62 -34.69
CA CYS A 256 -17.02 -10.23 -33.40
C CYS A 256 -17.43 -11.48 -32.58
N GLY A 257 -16.46 -12.29 -32.16
CA GLY A 257 -16.66 -13.53 -31.39
C GLY A 257 -16.14 -13.49 -29.95
N ALA A 258 -16.63 -14.43 -29.13
CA ALA A 258 -16.15 -14.61 -27.76
C ALA A 258 -14.70 -15.13 -27.77
N GLY A 259 -13.74 -14.29 -27.34
CA GLY A 259 -12.31 -14.61 -27.36
C GLY A 259 -11.58 -14.11 -28.60
N GLU A 260 -12.25 -13.33 -29.45
CA GLU A 260 -11.62 -12.63 -30.57
C GLU A 260 -11.20 -11.21 -30.16
N SER A 261 -10.28 -10.64 -30.93
CA SER A 261 -9.70 -9.31 -30.71
C SER A 261 -10.69 -8.14 -30.91
N GLY A 262 -11.91 -8.43 -31.40
CA GLY A 262 -12.91 -7.44 -31.79
C GLY A 262 -12.55 -6.67 -33.05
N ALA A 263 -13.28 -5.59 -33.34
CA ALA A 263 -13.08 -4.76 -34.53
C ALA A 263 -11.78 -3.97 -34.54
N LEU A 264 -11.25 -3.65 -33.35
CA LEU A 264 -10.27 -2.59 -33.18
C LEU A 264 -8.94 -2.82 -33.93
N PRO A 265 -8.33 -4.02 -33.96
CA PRO A 265 -7.06 -4.23 -34.67
C PRO A 265 -7.13 -3.95 -36.17
N ASP A 266 -8.23 -4.33 -36.83
CA ASP A 266 -8.41 -4.11 -38.26
C ASP A 266 -8.63 -2.63 -38.58
N LEU A 267 -9.41 -1.94 -37.73
CA LEU A 267 -9.62 -0.49 -37.83
C LEU A 267 -8.30 0.28 -37.63
N ILE A 268 -7.48 -0.08 -36.64
CA ILE A 268 -6.16 0.53 -36.40
C ILE A 268 -5.23 0.34 -37.61
N ARG A 269 -5.27 -0.84 -38.24
CA ARG A 269 -4.45 -1.16 -39.43
C ARG A 269 -4.83 -0.29 -40.62
N ALA A 270 -6.12 -0.03 -40.81
CA ALA A 270 -6.65 0.81 -41.88
C ALA A 270 -6.48 2.32 -41.62
N THR A 271 -6.13 2.72 -40.39
CA THR A 271 -5.97 4.13 -40.04
C THR A 271 -4.66 4.71 -40.58
N SER A 272 -4.71 5.82 -41.30
CA SER A 272 -3.52 6.51 -41.84
C SER A 272 -3.13 7.77 -41.07
N THR A 273 -4.05 8.33 -40.29
CA THR A 273 -3.83 9.55 -39.51
C THR A 273 -2.95 9.29 -38.26
N PRO A 274 -2.31 10.33 -37.69
CA PRO A 274 -1.46 10.18 -36.51
C PRO A 274 -2.22 9.78 -35.23
N TYR A 275 -3.50 10.15 -35.11
CA TYR A 275 -4.34 9.86 -33.95
C TYR A 275 -5.63 9.16 -34.34
N ALA A 276 -6.16 8.35 -33.44
CA ALA A 276 -7.44 7.69 -33.61
C ALA A 276 -8.34 7.94 -32.40
N LEU A 277 -9.59 8.36 -32.66
CA LEU A 277 -10.64 8.42 -31.65
C LEU A 277 -11.37 7.07 -31.65
N VAL A 278 -11.15 6.27 -30.61
CA VAL A 278 -11.82 4.97 -30.43
C VAL A 278 -13.16 5.19 -29.72
N LEU A 279 -14.25 4.81 -30.40
CA LEU A 279 -15.61 4.79 -29.88
C LEU A 279 -16.06 3.35 -29.69
N SER A 280 -16.09 2.89 -28.44
CA SER A 280 -16.47 1.52 -28.07
C SER A 280 -17.60 1.53 -27.04
N GLY A 281 -18.74 0.92 -27.40
CA GLY A 281 -19.91 0.81 -26.52
C GLY A 281 -20.65 2.14 -26.33
N VAL A 282 -20.50 3.06 -27.28
CA VAL A 282 -21.07 4.42 -27.28
C VAL A 282 -22.54 4.35 -27.70
N SER A 283 -23.41 5.13 -27.04
CA SER A 283 -24.84 5.23 -27.36
C SER A 283 -25.19 6.46 -28.19
N ALA A 284 -24.36 7.51 -28.12
CA ALA A 284 -24.50 8.73 -28.92
C ALA A 284 -23.18 9.50 -29.01
N VAL A 285 -23.01 10.26 -30.09
CA VAL A 285 -22.01 11.34 -30.20
C VAL A 285 -22.74 12.66 -30.04
N THR A 286 -22.32 13.46 -29.06
CA THR A 286 -22.89 14.78 -28.76
C THR A 286 -21.77 15.82 -28.76
N ARG A 287 -22.14 17.10 -28.59
CA ARG A 287 -21.16 18.19 -28.42
C ARG A 287 -20.35 18.08 -27.13
N ASP A 288 -20.78 17.26 -26.18
CA ASP A 288 -20.03 17.02 -24.94
C ASP A 288 -18.76 16.18 -25.19
N LEU A 289 -18.69 15.51 -26.34
CA LEU A 289 -17.48 14.85 -26.84
C LEU A 289 -16.64 15.85 -27.66
N ASP A 290 -15.83 16.65 -26.98
CA ASP A 290 -14.95 17.64 -27.60
C ASP A 290 -13.65 17.00 -28.14
N LEU A 291 -13.68 16.56 -29.41
CA LEU A 291 -12.52 15.99 -30.09
C LEU A 291 -11.33 16.98 -30.21
N PRO A 292 -11.53 18.26 -30.62
CA PRO A 292 -10.45 19.26 -30.58
C PRO A 292 -9.75 19.33 -29.22
N ARG A 293 -10.51 19.29 -28.13
CA ARG A 293 -9.99 19.30 -26.77
C ARG A 293 -9.12 18.07 -26.47
N LEU A 294 -9.57 16.86 -26.81
CA LEU A 294 -8.77 15.64 -26.64
C LEU A 294 -7.47 15.69 -27.45
N LEU A 295 -7.55 16.13 -28.71
CA LEU A 295 -6.39 16.24 -29.59
C LEU A 295 -5.38 17.26 -29.07
N TYR A 296 -5.86 18.41 -28.59
CA TYR A 296 -5.02 19.44 -28.01
C TYR A 296 -4.23 18.93 -26.80
N VAL A 297 -4.86 18.15 -25.92
CA VAL A 297 -4.17 17.52 -24.77
C VAL A 297 -3.14 16.50 -25.24
N ALA A 298 -3.52 15.62 -26.17
CA ALA A 298 -2.65 14.55 -26.67
C ALA A 298 -1.41 15.12 -27.38
N VAL A 299 -1.58 16.16 -28.20
CA VAL A 299 -0.48 16.83 -28.91
C VAL A 299 0.34 17.70 -27.96
N GLY A 300 -0.32 18.53 -27.14
CA GLY A 300 0.34 19.49 -26.26
C GLY A 300 1.16 18.86 -25.12
N LEU A 301 0.83 17.61 -24.74
CA LEU A 301 1.53 16.87 -23.69
C LEU A 301 2.29 15.65 -24.23
N ARG A 302 2.46 15.53 -25.56
CA ARG A 302 3.18 14.41 -26.19
C ARG A 302 4.60 14.26 -25.66
N ASP A 303 5.30 15.37 -25.43
CA ASP A 303 6.68 15.38 -24.91
C ASP A 303 6.78 14.88 -23.46
N LEU A 304 5.66 14.85 -22.74
CA LEU A 304 5.55 14.23 -21.41
C LEU A 304 5.18 12.74 -21.47
N GLY A 305 5.15 12.16 -22.67
CA GLY A 305 4.80 10.75 -22.89
C GLY A 305 3.30 10.47 -22.94
N VAL A 306 2.44 11.50 -23.03
CA VAL A 306 0.98 11.30 -23.16
C VAL A 306 0.67 10.67 -24.52
N GLY A 307 0.15 9.44 -24.49
CA GLY A 307 -0.22 8.69 -25.69
C GLY A 307 -1.70 8.30 -25.75
N VAL A 308 -2.43 8.42 -24.63
CA VAL A 308 -3.85 8.09 -24.52
C VAL A 308 -4.56 9.16 -23.70
N VAL A 309 -5.69 9.65 -24.20
CA VAL A 309 -6.53 10.66 -23.54
C VAL A 309 -7.99 10.23 -23.65
N GLY A 310 -8.61 9.84 -22.55
CA GLY A 310 -10.04 9.57 -22.47
C GLY A 310 -10.82 10.69 -21.79
N GLY A 311 -12.04 10.37 -21.38
CA GLY A 311 -12.97 11.33 -20.79
C GLY A 311 -14.05 10.66 -19.94
N SER A 312 -14.90 11.45 -19.32
CA SER A 312 -16.03 10.97 -18.53
C SER A 312 -16.98 10.10 -19.36
N GLU A 313 -17.64 9.14 -18.73
CA GLU A 313 -18.71 8.35 -19.33
C GLU A 313 -20.05 8.68 -18.70
N ARG A 314 -21.06 8.95 -19.52
CA ARG A 314 -22.45 9.10 -19.10
C ARG A 314 -23.28 7.90 -19.55
N GLY A 315 -23.84 7.18 -18.59
CA GLY A 315 -24.64 5.99 -18.84
C GLY A 315 -26.06 6.30 -19.30
N ARG A 316 -26.77 5.25 -19.74
CA ARG A 316 -28.20 5.34 -20.11
C ARG A 316 -29.10 5.69 -18.93
N ASP A 317 -28.64 5.43 -17.72
CA ASP A 317 -29.25 5.84 -16.44
C ASP A 317 -28.98 7.32 -16.08
N GLY A 318 -28.29 8.06 -16.95
CA GLY A 318 -27.98 9.47 -16.79
C GLY A 318 -26.88 9.77 -15.76
N ALA A 319 -26.31 8.75 -15.12
CA ALA A 319 -25.18 8.93 -14.20
C ALA A 319 -23.87 9.10 -14.96
N VAL A 320 -22.93 9.78 -14.30
CA VAL A 320 -21.62 10.12 -14.86
C VAL A 320 -20.52 9.50 -14.00
N ASP A 321 -19.50 8.95 -14.64
CA ASP A 321 -18.26 8.46 -14.05
C ASP A 321 -17.11 9.13 -14.79
N TYR A 322 -16.19 9.79 -14.08
CA TYR A 322 -15.04 10.44 -14.70
C TYR A 322 -13.92 9.44 -15.07
N THR A 323 -14.17 8.13 -14.93
CA THR A 323 -13.39 7.01 -15.49
C THR A 323 -11.88 7.11 -15.31
N CYS A 324 -11.45 7.17 -14.04
CA CYS A 324 -10.03 7.11 -13.72
C CYS A 324 -9.72 6.01 -12.72
N THR A 325 -8.81 5.11 -13.09
CA THR A 325 -8.34 4.03 -12.24
C THR A 325 -6.82 4.06 -12.17
N SER A 326 -6.28 4.01 -10.96
CA SER A 326 -4.87 3.71 -10.75
C SER A 326 -4.65 2.20 -10.65
N LEU A 327 -3.56 1.73 -11.27
CA LEU A 327 -3.15 0.35 -11.37
C LEU A 327 -1.76 0.19 -10.78
N SER A 328 -1.61 -0.78 -9.90
CA SER A 328 -0.31 -1.15 -9.35
C SER A 328 -0.06 -2.64 -9.51
N VAL A 329 1.17 -3.01 -9.86
CA VAL A 329 1.63 -4.39 -9.82
C VAL A 329 2.81 -4.47 -8.89
N ARG A 330 2.61 -5.11 -7.74
CA ARG A 330 3.61 -5.24 -6.69
C ARG A 330 3.45 -6.58 -6.02
N ASN A 331 4.56 -7.25 -5.72
CA ASN A 331 4.56 -8.46 -4.89
C ASN A 331 3.54 -9.51 -5.33
N HIS A 332 3.47 -9.79 -6.64
CA HIS A 332 2.52 -10.76 -7.20
C HIS A 332 1.04 -10.42 -7.02
N VAL A 333 0.71 -9.13 -6.93
CA VAL A 333 -0.66 -8.63 -6.88
C VAL A 333 -0.82 -7.53 -7.92
N ILE A 334 -1.82 -7.65 -8.79
CA ILE A 334 -2.36 -6.52 -9.56
C ILE A 334 -3.46 -5.90 -8.72
N GLU A 335 -3.40 -4.59 -8.50
CA GLU A 335 -4.43 -3.87 -7.79
C GLU A 335 -4.88 -2.63 -8.57
N ALA A 336 -6.17 -2.61 -8.89
CA ALA A 336 -6.86 -1.52 -9.55
C ALA A 336 -7.73 -0.78 -8.53
N ARG A 337 -7.53 0.53 -8.40
CA ARG A 337 -8.24 1.41 -7.45
C ARG A 337 -8.80 2.61 -8.20
N GLU A 338 -10.03 2.98 -7.89
CA GLU A 338 -10.62 4.21 -8.43
C GLU A 338 -9.87 5.44 -7.92
N GLY A 339 -9.70 6.43 -8.80
CA GLY A 339 -9.04 7.69 -8.51
C GLY A 339 -7.72 7.92 -9.24
N TYR A 340 -7.18 9.12 -9.05
CA TYR A 340 -5.91 9.60 -9.60
C TYR A 340 -5.04 10.17 -8.50
N ARG A 341 -3.73 10.30 -8.78
CA ARG A 341 -2.78 10.95 -7.86
C ARG A 341 -2.37 12.36 -8.28
N TYR A 342 -2.40 12.65 -9.58
CA TYR A 342 -1.96 13.90 -10.16
C TYR A 342 -2.94 14.39 -11.22
N SER A 343 -2.95 15.69 -11.50
CA SER A 343 -3.73 16.31 -12.56
C SER A 343 -2.90 17.37 -13.30
N ALA A 344 -3.18 17.55 -14.58
CA ALA A 344 -2.59 18.59 -15.43
C ALA A 344 -3.56 18.90 -16.58
N ALA A 345 -3.54 20.13 -17.09
CA ALA A 345 -4.36 20.55 -18.21
C ALA A 345 -5.88 20.30 -18.02
N ALA A 346 -6.40 20.43 -16.78
CA ALA A 346 -7.77 20.03 -16.40
C ALA A 346 -8.12 18.55 -16.64
N CYS A 347 -7.11 17.70 -16.88
CA CYS A 347 -7.23 16.25 -16.97
C CYS A 347 -6.51 15.60 -15.78
N VAL A 348 -6.80 14.33 -15.54
CA VAL A 348 -6.25 13.55 -14.42
C VAL A 348 -5.40 12.40 -14.94
N TYR A 349 -4.31 12.09 -14.24
CA TYR A 349 -3.41 10.99 -14.60
C TYR A 349 -3.99 9.66 -14.13
N CYS A 350 -4.20 8.76 -15.09
CA CYS A 350 -4.85 7.46 -14.87
C CYS A 350 -3.99 6.35 -15.45
N ASP A 351 -4.15 5.14 -14.93
CA ASP A 351 -3.56 3.94 -15.54
C ASP A 351 -4.58 3.25 -16.45
N VAL A 352 -5.87 3.31 -16.10
CA VAL A 352 -7.01 2.91 -16.94
C VAL A 352 -7.98 4.08 -17.04
N SER A 353 -8.37 4.43 -18.28
CA SER A 353 -9.35 5.46 -18.61
C SER A 353 -10.69 4.82 -19.04
N SER A 354 -11.63 5.64 -19.54
CA SER A 354 -12.82 5.23 -20.28
C SER A 354 -12.56 4.20 -21.38
N GLY A 355 -13.59 3.42 -21.71
CA GLY A 355 -13.56 2.44 -22.81
C GLY A 355 -13.48 3.07 -24.20
N SER A 356 -13.80 4.37 -24.30
CA SER A 356 -13.59 5.21 -25.49
C SER A 356 -12.54 6.26 -25.18
N PHE A 357 -11.64 6.56 -26.12
CA PHE A 357 -10.50 7.44 -25.89
C PHE A 357 -9.87 7.88 -27.22
N LEU A 358 -9.11 8.97 -27.19
CA LEU A 358 -8.19 9.35 -28.25
C LEU A 358 -6.80 8.77 -27.94
N ALA A 359 -6.14 8.16 -28.92
CA ALA A 359 -4.76 7.70 -28.76
C ALA A 359 -3.95 7.93 -30.04
N SER A 360 -2.62 8.03 -29.91
CA SER A 360 -1.75 7.99 -31.08
C SER A 360 -1.83 6.61 -31.73
N VAL A 361 -1.86 6.58 -33.06
CA VAL A 361 -1.93 5.33 -33.83
C VAL A 361 -0.67 4.47 -33.66
N GLU A 362 0.48 5.11 -33.42
CA GLU A 362 1.74 4.44 -33.03
C GLU A 362 1.55 3.59 -31.76
N VAL A 363 1.07 4.21 -30.66
CA VAL A 363 0.78 3.48 -29.40
C VAL A 363 -0.24 2.35 -29.63
N LEU A 364 -1.28 2.58 -30.43
CA LEU A 364 -2.30 1.56 -30.73
C LEU A 364 -1.73 0.36 -31.50
N ARG A 365 -0.70 0.55 -32.31
CA ARG A 365 -0.03 -0.51 -33.08
C ARG A 365 1.04 -1.23 -32.26
N ASP A 366 1.82 -0.46 -31.51
CA ASP A 366 3.01 -0.97 -30.83
C ASP A 366 2.68 -1.58 -29.47
N VAL A 367 1.64 -1.05 -28.81
CA VAL A 367 1.20 -1.49 -27.49
C VAL A 367 -0.21 -2.04 -27.61
N THR A 368 -0.35 -3.30 -28.03
CA THR A 368 -1.65 -3.95 -28.18
C THR A 368 -2.02 -4.81 -26.97
N PRO A 369 -3.31 -4.85 -26.57
CA PRO A 369 -3.79 -5.87 -25.64
C PRO A 369 -3.53 -7.27 -26.21
N ASP A 370 -3.34 -8.24 -25.32
CA ASP A 370 -3.25 -9.62 -25.74
C ASP A 370 -4.60 -10.18 -26.19
N PRO A 371 -4.75 -10.54 -27.47
CA PRO A 371 -6.02 -11.06 -27.96
C PRO A 371 -6.36 -12.43 -27.37
N ALA A 372 -5.38 -13.19 -26.85
CA ALA A 372 -5.64 -14.49 -26.22
C ALA A 372 -6.29 -14.38 -24.83
N LEU A 373 -6.33 -13.17 -24.25
CA LEU A 373 -7.00 -12.89 -22.99
C LEU A 373 -8.49 -12.65 -23.20
N PRO A 374 -9.36 -13.06 -22.25
CA PRO A 374 -10.77 -12.72 -22.28
C PRO A 374 -10.97 -11.20 -22.33
N ARG A 375 -11.97 -10.73 -23.09
CA ARG A 375 -12.25 -9.30 -23.29
C ARG A 375 -12.28 -8.48 -21.99
N ALA A 376 -12.87 -9.03 -20.92
CA ALA A 376 -12.92 -8.40 -19.60
C ALA A 376 -11.53 -8.12 -18.99
N ALA A 377 -10.51 -8.90 -19.34
CA ALA A 377 -9.15 -8.75 -18.83
C ALA A 377 -8.22 -7.94 -19.76
N GLN A 378 -8.62 -7.71 -21.01
CA GLN A 378 -7.78 -7.00 -22.00
C GLN A 378 -7.53 -5.54 -21.62
N ALA A 379 -8.50 -4.86 -21.00
CA ALA A 379 -8.33 -3.48 -20.54
C ALA A 379 -7.20 -3.35 -19.49
N LEU A 380 -7.16 -4.27 -18.52
CA LEU A 380 -6.07 -4.30 -17.54
C LEU A 380 -4.75 -4.72 -18.18
N ASP A 381 -4.74 -5.72 -19.07
CA ASP A 381 -3.52 -6.11 -19.79
C ASP A 381 -2.92 -4.95 -20.58
N TRP A 382 -3.77 -4.20 -21.29
CA TRP A 382 -3.34 -3.06 -22.08
C TRP A 382 -2.77 -1.95 -21.20
N ALA A 383 -3.47 -1.58 -20.12
CA ALA A 383 -2.97 -0.60 -19.15
C ALA A 383 -1.60 -0.98 -18.58
N LEU A 384 -1.40 -2.25 -18.24
CA LEU A 384 -0.10 -2.74 -17.75
C LEU A 384 0.99 -2.68 -18.81
N ARG A 385 0.66 -2.91 -20.09
CA ARG A 385 1.60 -2.77 -21.20
C ARG A 385 1.94 -1.30 -21.46
N LEU A 386 0.95 -0.40 -21.41
CA LEU A 386 1.17 1.05 -21.51
C LEU A 386 2.13 1.54 -20.42
N GLN A 387 1.89 1.14 -19.16
CA GLN A 387 2.81 1.43 -18.05
C GLN A 387 4.24 0.92 -18.32
N ARG A 388 4.39 -0.31 -18.83
CA ARG A 388 5.71 -0.87 -19.17
C ARG A 388 6.38 -0.14 -20.32
N ALA A 389 5.60 0.34 -21.29
CA ALA A 389 6.09 1.13 -22.41
C ALA A 389 6.38 2.60 -22.04
N GLY A 390 6.04 3.03 -20.82
CA GLY A 390 6.18 4.42 -20.39
C GLY A 390 5.17 5.37 -21.03
N VAL A 391 4.06 4.84 -21.56
CA VAL A 391 2.97 5.64 -22.14
C VAL A 391 2.09 6.16 -21.01
N VAL A 392 1.86 7.47 -21.00
CA VAL A 392 0.99 8.14 -20.04
C VAL A 392 -0.43 8.18 -20.58
N THR A 393 -1.37 7.79 -19.72
CA THR A 393 -2.82 7.87 -19.96
C THR A 393 -3.41 8.99 -19.10
N LEU A 394 -4.25 9.81 -19.73
CA LEU A 394 -5.02 10.85 -19.06
C LEU A 394 -6.52 10.62 -19.24
N THR A 395 -7.32 11.10 -18.28
CA THR A 395 -8.77 11.26 -18.45
C THR A 395 -9.13 12.71 -18.26
N CYS A 396 -9.85 13.31 -19.21
CA CYS A 396 -10.30 14.70 -19.15
C CYS A 396 -11.79 14.74 -18.74
N PRO A 397 -12.12 15.08 -17.47
CA PRO A 397 -13.50 14.97 -16.98
C PRO A 397 -14.50 15.89 -17.69
N ASP A 398 -14.01 16.96 -18.32
CA ASP A 398 -14.77 17.93 -19.12
C ASP A 398 -15.24 17.36 -20.48
N VAL A 399 -14.60 16.30 -20.97
CA VAL A 399 -15.01 15.60 -22.20
C VAL A 399 -15.87 14.39 -21.82
N MET A 400 -17.00 14.19 -22.50
CA MET A 400 -17.98 13.17 -22.12
C MET A 400 -18.35 12.23 -23.28
N PHE A 401 -18.23 10.94 -23.03
CA PHE A 401 -18.72 9.85 -23.88
C PHE A 401 -20.08 9.37 -23.39
N HIS A 402 -21.08 9.36 -24.25
CA HIS A 402 -22.38 8.74 -23.93
C HIS A 402 -22.29 7.25 -24.20
N VAL A 403 -22.45 6.40 -23.18
CA VAL A 403 -22.25 4.95 -23.29
C VAL A 403 -23.57 4.19 -23.17
N THR A 404 -23.57 2.95 -23.67
CA THR A 404 -24.71 2.04 -23.62
C THR A 404 -24.83 1.32 -22.27
N ARG A 405 -23.81 1.30 -21.43
CA ARG A 405 -23.93 0.68 -20.09
C ARG A 405 -24.61 1.63 -19.10
N GLU A 406 -25.18 1.07 -18.04
CA GLU A 406 -25.52 1.83 -16.84
C GLU A 406 -24.24 2.18 -16.07
N VAL A 407 -24.18 3.38 -15.49
CA VAL A 407 -23.01 3.83 -14.73
C VAL A 407 -23.21 3.62 -13.23
N ARG A 408 -24.42 3.83 -12.69
CA ARG A 408 -24.73 3.57 -11.26
C ARG A 408 -24.60 2.10 -10.88
N GLY A 409 -24.64 1.19 -11.84
CA GLY A 409 -24.47 -0.26 -11.63
C GLY A 409 -23.14 -0.66 -10.98
N LYS A 410 -22.17 0.26 -10.87
CA LYS A 410 -21.07 0.18 -9.90
C LYS A 410 -21.59 0.64 -8.53
N ALA A 411 -22.27 -0.23 -7.79
CA ALA A 411 -22.55 0.07 -6.39
C ALA A 411 -21.23 0.44 -5.68
N PRO A 412 -21.13 1.63 -5.06
CA PRO A 412 -19.90 2.08 -4.44
C PRO A 412 -19.53 1.14 -3.29
N ALA A 413 -18.23 1.06 -2.99
CA ALA A 413 -17.67 0.31 -1.86
C ALA A 413 -18.29 0.66 -0.49
N VAL A 414 -19.16 1.68 -0.41
CA VAL A 414 -20.03 1.99 0.74
C VAL A 414 -20.99 0.84 1.06
N ALA A 415 -21.35 0.00 0.07
CA ALA A 415 -22.08 -1.23 0.31
C ALA A 415 -21.27 -2.30 1.08
N LYS A 416 -19.97 -2.11 1.37
CA LYS A 416 -19.18 -3.11 2.13
C LYS A 416 -19.25 -2.94 3.65
N ARG A 417 -19.52 -1.73 4.17
CA ARG A 417 -19.83 -1.58 5.61
C ARG A 417 -21.20 -2.18 5.90
N GLN A 418 -22.18 -1.95 5.03
CA GLN A 418 -23.47 -2.62 5.10
C GLN A 418 -23.37 -4.11 4.77
N ALA A 419 -22.59 -4.59 3.79
CA ALA A 419 -22.50 -6.04 3.50
C ALA A 419 -21.72 -6.88 4.54
N SER A 420 -20.89 -6.27 5.40
CA SER A 420 -20.34 -7.00 6.56
C SER A 420 -21.36 -7.15 7.69
N GLU A 421 -22.31 -6.21 7.80
CA GLU A 421 -23.42 -6.26 8.77
C GLU A 421 -24.64 -7.03 8.22
N ASP A 422 -24.89 -6.97 6.90
CA ASP A 422 -25.99 -7.61 6.16
C ASP A 422 -25.65 -9.01 5.63
N ARG A 423 -24.45 -9.55 5.91
CA ARG A 423 -24.19 -10.99 5.66
C ARG A 423 -25.19 -11.88 6.38
N VAL A 424 -25.73 -11.39 7.50
CA VAL A 424 -26.79 -12.00 8.31
C VAL A 424 -28.15 -11.98 7.58
N CYS A 425 -28.35 -11.06 6.62
CA CYS A 425 -29.64 -10.83 5.94
C CYS A 425 -29.72 -11.33 4.48
N SER A 426 -28.63 -11.89 3.92
CA SER A 426 -28.64 -12.45 2.56
C SER A 426 -29.41 -13.77 2.47
N THR A 427 -30.17 -13.98 1.39
CA THR A 427 -30.81 -15.27 1.11
C THR A 427 -29.77 -16.31 0.65
N PRO A 428 -30.02 -17.63 0.84
CA PRO A 428 -29.18 -18.67 0.26
C PRO A 428 -28.97 -18.53 -1.26
N GLU A 429 -30.00 -18.09 -1.98
CA GLU A 429 -30.01 -17.85 -3.42
C GLU A 429 -29.07 -16.71 -3.81
N GLU A 430 -29.14 -15.58 -3.11
CA GLU A 430 -28.23 -14.44 -3.30
C GLU A 430 -26.77 -14.85 -3.05
N ARG A 431 -26.51 -15.63 -1.99
CA ARG A 431 -25.16 -16.14 -1.73
C ARG A 431 -24.67 -17.07 -2.84
N LYS A 432 -25.55 -17.92 -3.39
CA LYS A 432 -25.22 -18.80 -4.52
C LYS A 432 -24.90 -18.00 -5.77
N ALA A 433 -25.71 -16.98 -6.08
CA ALA A 433 -25.50 -16.08 -7.21
C ALA A 433 -24.19 -15.28 -7.06
N ALA A 434 -23.92 -14.70 -5.90
CA ALA A 434 -22.69 -13.97 -5.62
C ALA A 434 -21.44 -14.86 -5.75
N ARG A 435 -21.50 -16.10 -5.26
CA ARG A 435 -20.43 -17.09 -5.47
C ARG A 435 -20.23 -17.41 -6.94
N ALA A 436 -21.31 -17.63 -7.70
CA ALA A 436 -21.24 -17.92 -9.13
C ALA A 436 -20.60 -16.76 -9.90
N ALA A 437 -20.99 -15.51 -9.60
CA ALA A 437 -20.41 -14.31 -10.19
C ALA A 437 -18.91 -14.17 -9.87
N ALA A 438 -18.52 -14.38 -8.60
CA ALA A 438 -17.12 -14.35 -8.19
C ALA A 438 -16.28 -15.43 -8.91
N TRP A 439 -16.83 -16.65 -9.07
CA TRP A 439 -16.20 -17.72 -9.83
C TRP A 439 -16.06 -17.39 -11.31
N GLN A 440 -17.07 -16.77 -11.92
CA GLN A 440 -17.00 -16.33 -13.30
C GLN A 440 -15.93 -15.25 -13.50
N ALA A 441 -15.88 -14.23 -12.64
CA ALA A 441 -14.84 -13.21 -12.67
C ALA A 441 -13.44 -13.84 -12.52
N ARG A 442 -13.25 -14.74 -11.54
CA ARG A 442 -11.98 -15.46 -11.36
C ARG A 442 -11.52 -16.16 -12.64
N ARG A 443 -12.43 -16.80 -13.39
CA ARG A 443 -12.12 -17.46 -14.67
C ARG A 443 -11.68 -16.47 -15.74
N GLN A 444 -12.34 -15.31 -15.85
CA GLN A 444 -12.02 -14.28 -16.84
C GLN A 444 -10.62 -13.68 -16.64
N TYR A 445 -10.20 -13.50 -15.39
CA TYR A 445 -8.89 -12.89 -15.07
C TYR A 445 -7.77 -13.90 -14.83
N ARG A 446 -8.03 -15.22 -14.87
CA ARG A 446 -6.99 -16.24 -14.61
C ARG A 446 -5.84 -16.19 -15.62
N LYS A 447 -6.15 -16.06 -16.92
CA LYS A 447 -5.10 -15.97 -17.95
C LYS A 447 -4.26 -14.70 -17.81
N LEU A 448 -4.87 -13.59 -17.39
CA LEU A 448 -4.15 -12.36 -17.05
C LEU A 448 -3.20 -12.62 -15.86
N ALA A 449 -3.70 -13.26 -14.81
CA ALA A 449 -2.89 -13.57 -13.63
C ALA A 449 -1.69 -14.48 -13.96
N GLN A 450 -1.90 -15.50 -14.79
CA GLN A 450 -0.84 -16.37 -15.34
C GLN A 450 0.22 -15.55 -16.09
N LYS A 451 -0.24 -14.74 -17.05
CA LYS A 451 0.64 -13.95 -17.91
C LYS A 451 1.51 -12.96 -17.14
N TRP A 452 0.94 -12.28 -16.16
CA TRP A 452 1.64 -11.28 -15.36
C TRP A 452 2.32 -11.88 -14.12
N GLU A 453 2.33 -13.21 -14.00
CA GLU A 453 2.91 -13.97 -12.88
C GLU A 453 2.44 -13.45 -11.52
N VAL A 454 1.14 -13.15 -11.39
CA VAL A 454 0.53 -12.69 -10.14
C VAL A 454 -0.37 -13.76 -9.54
N SER A 455 -0.43 -13.81 -8.21
CA SER A 455 -1.33 -14.71 -7.48
C SER A 455 -2.62 -14.04 -7.03
N ALA A 456 -2.77 -12.74 -7.23
CA ALA A 456 -4.02 -12.05 -6.98
C ALA A 456 -4.26 -10.87 -7.94
N VAL A 457 -5.54 -10.62 -8.24
CA VAL A 457 -6.02 -9.45 -8.98
C VAL A 457 -7.11 -8.78 -8.13
N VAL A 458 -6.92 -7.53 -7.75
CA VAL A 458 -7.92 -6.70 -7.06
C VAL A 458 -8.54 -5.75 -8.08
N LEU A 459 -9.85 -5.88 -8.29
CA LEU A 459 -10.62 -5.03 -9.21
C LEU A 459 -11.06 -3.74 -8.53
N ASN A 460 -11.47 -2.73 -9.31
CA ASN A 460 -11.90 -1.41 -8.81
C ASN A 460 -13.01 -1.44 -7.76
N ASN A 461 -13.92 -2.40 -7.84
CA ASN A 461 -14.96 -2.60 -6.83
C ASN A 461 -14.43 -3.27 -5.53
N GLY A 462 -13.12 -3.40 -5.40
CA GLY A 462 -12.39 -4.09 -4.35
C GLY A 462 -12.62 -5.60 -4.30
N THR A 463 -13.10 -6.22 -5.40
CA THR A 463 -13.17 -7.68 -5.50
C THR A 463 -11.77 -8.22 -5.64
N ARG A 464 -11.34 -9.05 -4.69
CA ARG A 464 -10.03 -9.70 -4.70
C ARG A 464 -10.16 -11.12 -5.25
N LEU A 465 -9.55 -11.35 -6.41
CA LEU A 465 -9.46 -12.64 -7.09
C LEU A 465 -8.11 -13.27 -6.76
N GLU A 466 -8.07 -14.21 -5.82
CA GLU A 466 -6.84 -14.93 -5.45
C GLU A 466 -6.72 -16.25 -6.20
N TYR A 467 -5.51 -16.65 -6.56
CA TYR A 467 -5.23 -17.88 -7.28
C TYR A 467 -4.21 -18.74 -6.53
N SER A 468 -4.38 -20.05 -6.57
CA SER A 468 -3.35 -20.98 -6.10
C SER A 468 -2.14 -20.93 -7.04
N CYS A 469 -0.94 -21.24 -6.53
CA CYS A 469 0.27 -21.20 -7.36
C CYS A 469 0.19 -22.16 -8.56
N ARG A 470 -0.48 -23.31 -8.39
CA ARG A 470 -0.74 -24.26 -9.49
C ARG A 470 -1.65 -23.66 -10.57
N GLU A 471 -2.65 -22.88 -10.20
CA GLU A 471 -3.55 -22.25 -11.18
C GLU A 471 -2.83 -21.25 -12.07
N VAL A 472 -1.88 -20.50 -11.50
CA VAL A 472 -1.14 -19.44 -12.20
C VAL A 472 0.25 -19.85 -12.68
N GLY A 473 0.65 -21.11 -12.50
CA GLY A 473 1.95 -21.63 -12.96
C GLY A 473 3.15 -21.08 -12.19
N ILE A 474 2.95 -20.64 -10.95
CA ILE A 474 4.02 -20.12 -10.09
C ILE A 474 4.70 -21.29 -9.37
N ASP A 475 6.01 -21.44 -9.59
CA ASP A 475 6.85 -22.35 -8.79
C ASP A 475 7.23 -21.69 -7.45
N CYS A 476 6.95 -22.41 -6.36
CA CYS A 476 7.27 -22.02 -4.99
C CYS A 476 8.63 -22.51 -4.50
N SER A 477 9.48 -23.10 -5.34
CA SER A 477 10.85 -23.52 -4.99
C SER A 477 11.59 -22.42 -4.22
N PRO A 478 11.68 -22.52 -2.88
CA PRO A 478 11.73 -21.33 -2.07
C PRO A 478 13.15 -20.77 -2.03
N ARG A 479 14.17 -21.64 -2.09
CA ARG A 479 15.57 -21.23 -2.16
C ARG A 479 15.92 -20.49 -3.45
N GLN A 480 15.39 -20.95 -4.59
CA GLN A 480 15.67 -20.31 -5.87
C GLN A 480 14.97 -18.95 -5.96
N ARG A 481 13.73 -18.87 -5.48
CA ARG A 481 12.92 -17.65 -5.55
C ARG A 481 13.42 -16.57 -4.58
N THR A 482 13.50 -16.88 -3.28
CA THR A 482 13.84 -15.91 -2.21
C THR A 482 15.23 -15.28 -2.35
N ARG A 483 16.09 -15.83 -3.19
CA ARG A 483 17.38 -15.24 -3.53
C ARG A 483 17.25 -13.90 -4.26
N HIS A 484 16.18 -13.74 -5.06
CA HIS A 484 16.01 -12.60 -5.98
C HIS A 484 14.60 -11.99 -5.95
N TYR A 485 13.59 -12.76 -5.56
CA TYR A 485 12.19 -12.39 -5.63
C TYR A 485 11.48 -12.59 -4.29
N SER A 486 10.49 -11.74 -4.01
CA SER A 486 9.53 -11.99 -2.95
C SER A 486 8.65 -13.21 -3.29
N LEU A 487 8.22 -13.91 -2.25
CA LEU A 487 7.30 -15.04 -2.32
C LEU A 487 5.89 -14.49 -2.57
N PRO A 488 5.17 -15.04 -3.56
CA PRO A 488 3.78 -14.66 -3.78
C PRO A 488 2.89 -15.07 -2.60
N PRO A 489 1.76 -14.36 -2.37
CA PRO A 489 0.73 -14.74 -1.40
C PRO A 489 0.38 -16.24 -1.42
N CYS A 490 0.29 -16.85 -2.60
CA CYS A 490 -0.03 -18.27 -2.72
C CYS A 490 1.08 -19.18 -2.14
N CYS A 491 2.36 -18.82 -2.25
CA CYS A 491 3.46 -19.57 -1.66
C CYS A 491 3.54 -19.34 -0.14
N LEU A 492 3.28 -18.12 0.32
CA LEU A 492 3.18 -17.81 1.75
C LEU A 492 2.05 -18.57 2.43
N ALA A 493 0.93 -18.78 1.73
CA ALA A 493 -0.15 -19.64 2.21
C ALA A 493 0.28 -21.11 2.35
N LEU A 494 1.12 -21.62 1.45
CA LEU A 494 1.69 -22.98 1.58
C LEU A 494 2.66 -23.07 2.78
N LYS A 495 3.53 -22.07 2.94
CA LYS A 495 4.44 -21.94 4.09
C LYS A 495 3.66 -21.91 5.41
N GLY A 496 2.61 -21.09 5.49
CA GLY A 496 1.75 -20.99 6.68
C GLY A 496 1.03 -22.29 7.07
N ARG A 497 0.78 -23.22 6.13
CA ARG A 497 0.21 -24.54 6.46
C ARG A 497 1.14 -25.40 7.30
N ILE A 498 2.46 -25.21 7.20
CA ILE A 498 3.42 -25.93 8.03
C ILE A 498 3.22 -25.57 9.49
N LEU A 499 3.19 -24.27 9.80
CA LEU A 499 2.94 -23.80 11.16
C LEU A 499 1.56 -24.22 11.67
N ALA A 500 0.52 -24.18 10.82
CA ALA A 500 -0.81 -24.65 11.19
C ALA A 500 -0.84 -26.14 11.57
N ALA A 501 -0.13 -26.99 10.82
CA ALA A 501 -0.03 -28.42 11.13
C ALA A 501 0.72 -28.67 12.45
N ILE A 502 1.79 -27.92 12.70
CA ILE A 502 2.55 -27.98 13.95
C ILE A 502 1.70 -27.50 15.12
N ASP A 503 1.03 -26.36 15.00
CA ASP A 503 0.19 -25.78 16.07
C ASP A 503 -0.95 -26.73 16.44
N LEU A 504 -1.59 -27.36 15.45
CA LEU A 504 -2.64 -28.35 15.67
C LEU A 504 -2.14 -29.52 16.53
N VAL A 505 -1.06 -30.19 16.10
CA VAL A 505 -0.49 -31.32 16.83
C VAL A 505 0.04 -30.89 18.20
N SER A 506 0.61 -29.69 18.30
CA SER A 506 1.11 -29.16 19.58
C SER A 506 0.00 -28.98 20.61
N ARG A 507 -1.16 -28.45 20.20
CA ARG A 507 -2.29 -28.23 21.11
C ARG A 507 -2.89 -29.55 21.58
N GLU A 508 -3.01 -30.53 20.67
CA GLU A 508 -3.60 -31.83 20.99
C GLU A 508 -2.70 -32.68 21.88
N GLU A 509 -1.39 -32.66 21.62
CA GLU A 509 -0.39 -33.45 22.37
C GLU A 509 0.27 -32.65 23.50
N GLN A 510 -0.22 -31.43 23.77
CA GLN A 510 0.29 -30.50 24.79
C GLN A 510 1.81 -30.25 24.69
N ILE A 511 2.32 -30.12 23.47
CA ILE A 511 3.75 -29.87 23.21
C ILE A 511 4.03 -28.36 23.28
N PRO A 512 4.82 -27.89 24.26
CA PRO A 512 5.22 -26.49 24.29
C PRO A 512 6.18 -26.17 23.13
N TYR A 513 5.87 -25.11 22.41
CA TYR A 513 6.77 -24.55 21.39
C TYR A 513 6.63 -23.04 21.37
N ILE A 514 7.65 -22.34 20.86
CA ILE A 514 7.55 -20.93 20.50
C ILE A 514 8.17 -20.69 19.13
N ILE A 515 7.61 -19.79 18.33
CA ILE A 515 8.25 -19.34 17.10
C ILE A 515 9.53 -18.56 17.42
N ASN A 516 10.52 -18.62 16.53
CA ASN A 516 11.83 -18.02 16.73
C ASN A 516 12.35 -17.37 15.45
N ALA A 517 13.45 -16.63 15.57
CA ALA A 517 14.24 -16.14 14.44
C ALA A 517 13.41 -15.40 13.36
N GLY A 518 13.61 -15.75 12.07
CA GLY A 518 12.95 -15.10 10.94
C GLY A 518 11.43 -15.19 11.00
N THR A 519 10.89 -16.29 11.54
CA THR A 519 9.45 -16.48 11.75
C THR A 519 8.90 -15.50 12.78
N LEU A 520 9.58 -15.32 13.92
CA LEU A 520 9.20 -14.32 14.93
C LEU A 520 9.27 -12.90 14.34
N LEU A 521 10.32 -12.61 13.57
CA LEU A 521 10.48 -11.30 12.94
C LEU A 521 9.38 -11.02 11.90
N GLY A 522 9.04 -12.00 11.07
CA GLY A 522 7.92 -11.89 10.13
C GLY A 522 6.60 -11.65 10.84
N ALA A 523 6.33 -12.38 11.93
CA ALA A 523 5.13 -12.23 12.73
C ALA A 523 4.94 -10.78 13.23
N LEU A 524 6.02 -10.16 13.69
CA LEU A 524 6.04 -8.78 14.18
C LEU A 524 5.85 -7.75 13.06
N LYS A 525 6.48 -7.97 11.90
CA LYS A 525 6.45 -7.00 10.79
C LYS A 525 5.17 -7.07 9.95
N PHE A 526 4.68 -8.27 9.68
CA PHE A 526 3.70 -8.52 8.62
C PHE A 526 2.50 -9.32 9.11
N HIS A 527 2.44 -9.70 10.40
CA HIS A 527 1.47 -10.66 10.92
C HIS A 527 1.47 -11.97 10.10
N GLY A 528 2.65 -12.37 9.60
CA GLY A 528 2.83 -13.45 8.63
C GLY A 528 4.30 -13.82 8.42
N PRO A 529 4.63 -14.74 7.50
CA PRO A 529 6.02 -15.07 7.21
C PRO A 529 6.72 -13.90 6.51
N LEU A 530 8.04 -13.78 6.69
CA LEU A 530 8.86 -12.90 5.85
C LEU A 530 8.76 -13.34 4.38
N PRO A 531 8.42 -12.43 3.44
CA PRO A 531 8.17 -12.83 2.07
C PRO A 531 9.44 -13.12 1.26
N TRP A 532 10.63 -12.92 1.80
CA TRP A 532 11.91 -13.31 1.17
C TRP A 532 12.63 -14.39 1.97
N ASP A 533 11.88 -15.14 2.79
CA ASP A 533 12.44 -16.17 3.65
C ASP A 533 11.93 -17.56 3.26
N PHE A 534 12.83 -18.53 3.10
CA PHE A 534 12.50 -19.85 2.55
C PHE A 534 12.26 -20.91 3.63
N ASP A 535 12.69 -20.65 4.86
CA ASP A 535 12.42 -21.50 6.01
C ASP A 535 11.72 -20.71 7.13
N ASP A 536 11.25 -21.46 8.11
CA ASP A 536 10.73 -20.95 9.37
C ASP A 536 11.46 -21.65 10.53
N ASP A 537 11.48 -21.01 11.69
CA ASP A 537 12.14 -21.50 12.88
C ASP A 537 11.19 -21.52 14.06
N MET A 538 11.26 -22.59 14.85
CA MET A 538 10.66 -22.64 16.16
C MET A 538 11.58 -23.33 17.17
N ARG A 539 11.30 -23.08 18.45
CA ARG A 539 11.94 -23.78 19.57
C ARG A 539 10.90 -24.63 20.28
N THR A 540 11.31 -25.80 20.75
CA THR A 540 10.48 -26.71 21.54
C THR A 540 11.35 -27.46 22.54
N GLU A 541 10.76 -28.04 23.57
CA GLU A 541 11.50 -28.91 24.49
C GLU A 541 12.01 -30.16 23.78
N ARG A 542 13.14 -30.72 24.26
CA ARG A 542 13.66 -31.98 23.74
C ARG A 542 12.60 -33.10 23.75
N ASN A 543 11.81 -33.20 24.82
CA ASN A 543 10.71 -34.17 24.91
C ASN A 543 9.58 -33.85 23.92
N GLY A 544 9.27 -32.57 23.73
CA GLY A 544 8.33 -32.11 22.70
C GLY A 544 8.76 -32.53 21.29
N LEU A 545 10.04 -32.34 20.97
CA LEU A 545 10.64 -32.79 19.72
C LEU A 545 10.49 -34.31 19.52
N LEU A 546 10.76 -35.10 20.56
CA LEU A 546 10.57 -36.56 20.52
C LEU A 546 9.09 -36.94 20.31
N THR A 547 8.16 -36.20 20.92
CA THR A 547 6.72 -36.42 20.70
C THR A 547 6.35 -36.12 19.25
N PHE A 548 6.78 -35.01 18.66
CA PHE A 548 6.57 -34.76 17.23
C PHE A 548 7.10 -35.89 16.33
N MET A 549 8.28 -36.44 16.67
CA MET A 549 8.85 -37.57 15.93
C MET A 549 7.98 -38.84 16.04
N ARG A 550 7.32 -39.07 17.18
CA ARG A 550 6.32 -40.15 17.32
C ARG A 550 5.07 -39.92 16.48
N HIS A 551 4.71 -38.66 16.20
CA HIS A 551 3.55 -38.28 15.37
C HIS A 551 3.91 -38.01 13.89
N THR A 552 5.06 -38.50 13.39
CA THR A 552 5.49 -38.33 11.99
C THR A 552 4.42 -38.72 10.96
N GLN A 553 3.71 -39.83 11.16
CA GLN A 553 2.65 -40.25 10.24
C GLN A 553 1.43 -39.31 10.26
N ARG A 554 1.08 -38.78 11.44
CA ARG A 554 0.01 -37.77 11.57
C ARG A 554 0.39 -36.48 10.87
N LEU A 555 1.60 -35.99 11.11
CA LEU A 555 2.14 -34.81 10.44
C LEU A 555 2.20 -34.99 8.93
N ARG A 556 2.59 -36.18 8.44
CA ARG A 556 2.60 -36.49 7.00
C ARG A 556 1.20 -36.41 6.38
N ARG A 557 0.16 -36.87 7.09
CA ARG A 557 -1.25 -36.71 6.66
C ARG A 557 -1.69 -35.25 6.61
N LEU A 558 -1.12 -34.40 7.46
CA LEU A 558 -1.29 -32.94 7.43
C LEU A 558 -0.38 -32.24 6.40
N GLY A 559 0.40 -33.00 5.62
CA GLY A 559 1.29 -32.49 4.57
C GLY A 559 2.69 -32.11 5.04
N LEU A 560 3.12 -32.51 6.23
CA LEU A 560 4.43 -32.21 6.81
C LEU A 560 5.27 -33.47 7.02
N SER A 561 6.45 -33.55 6.40
CA SER A 561 7.40 -34.64 6.60
C SER A 561 8.55 -34.22 7.52
N LEU A 562 8.71 -34.89 8.67
CA LEU A 562 9.80 -34.60 9.60
C LEU A 562 11.06 -35.42 9.30
N HIS A 563 12.22 -34.78 9.46
CA HIS A 563 13.54 -35.38 9.35
C HIS A 563 14.44 -34.86 10.47
N THR A 564 15.27 -35.71 11.06
CA THR A 564 16.30 -35.27 12.03
C THR A 564 17.58 -34.85 11.31
N ARG A 565 18.28 -33.89 11.91
CA ARG A 565 19.58 -33.40 11.42
C ARG A 565 20.56 -33.24 12.58
N GLU A 566 21.80 -33.65 12.36
CA GLU A 566 22.90 -33.43 13.30
C GLU A 566 23.72 -32.20 12.88
N ILE A 567 23.94 -31.24 13.80
CA ILE A 567 24.89 -30.15 13.59
C ILE A 567 26.08 -30.32 14.54
N SER A 568 27.28 -30.24 13.97
CA SER A 568 28.51 -30.08 14.74
C SER A 568 28.71 -28.61 15.10
N ILE A 569 28.37 -28.20 16.32
CA ILE A 569 28.58 -26.83 16.77
C ILE A 569 30.09 -26.55 16.88
N LYS A 570 30.58 -25.50 16.21
CA LYS A 570 31.94 -24.96 16.43
C LYS A 570 31.90 -24.09 17.69
N LYS A 571 32.91 -24.26 18.56
CA LYS A 571 32.99 -23.73 19.93
C LYS A 571 33.10 -22.19 20.04
N SER A 572 32.83 -21.42 18.98
CA SER A 572 32.95 -19.95 18.97
C SER A 572 31.68 -19.22 19.38
N ASP A 573 30.52 -19.90 19.35
CA ASP A 573 29.22 -19.20 19.48
C ASP A 573 28.61 -19.33 20.89
N THR A 574 29.33 -19.90 21.86
CA THR A 574 28.86 -20.12 23.24
C THR A 574 29.35 -19.12 24.28
N THR A 575 30.04 -18.04 23.90
CA THR A 575 30.43 -16.98 24.85
C THR A 575 29.69 -15.68 24.54
N ASN A 576 28.44 -15.58 25.02
CA ASN A 576 27.82 -14.32 25.51
C ASN A 576 26.43 -14.55 26.14
N SER A 577 26.30 -15.52 27.05
CA SER A 577 25.04 -15.65 27.84
C SER A 577 25.24 -16.07 29.30
N THR A 578 26.46 -15.98 29.84
CA THR A 578 26.70 -16.17 31.28
C THR A 578 27.79 -15.20 31.69
N ASN A 579 27.39 -13.95 31.98
CA ASN A 579 28.05 -13.11 32.97
C ASN A 579 27.10 -11.95 33.28
N ASN A 580 26.27 -12.15 34.28
CA ASN A 580 25.68 -11.05 35.03
C ASN A 580 25.65 -11.43 36.51
N THR A 581 26.04 -10.46 37.34
CA THR A 581 26.05 -10.42 38.82
C THR A 581 27.21 -11.08 39.57
N SER A 582 28.24 -10.28 39.86
CA SER A 582 28.64 -9.97 41.25
C SER A 582 29.74 -8.89 41.27
N HIS A 583 29.34 -7.66 41.58
CA HIS A 583 30.22 -6.64 42.13
C HIS A 583 29.85 -6.42 43.59
N ALA A 584 30.77 -6.75 44.51
CA ALA A 584 30.84 -6.15 45.84
C ALA A 584 32.27 -6.27 46.39
N ARG A 585 32.96 -5.11 46.40
CA ARG A 585 34.08 -4.63 47.25
C ARG A 585 35.21 -5.58 47.70
N GLY A 586 36.43 -5.13 47.43
CA GLY A 586 37.64 -5.52 48.18
C GLY A 586 38.89 -4.80 47.65
N SER A 587 39.32 -3.76 48.37
CA SER A 587 40.50 -2.92 48.15
C SER A 587 41.81 -3.71 48.19
N GLY A 588 42.80 -3.36 47.36
CA GLY A 588 44.15 -3.91 47.50
C GLY A 588 45.11 -3.55 46.36
N SER A 589 45.99 -2.60 46.65
CA SER A 589 47.24 -2.24 45.97
C SER A 589 47.98 -3.34 45.20
N GLY A 590 48.67 -2.95 44.12
CA GLY A 590 50.03 -3.46 43.90
C GLY A 590 50.42 -3.78 42.46
N SER A 591 51.29 -2.92 41.93
CA SER A 591 52.42 -3.16 41.03
C SER A 591 52.24 -3.82 39.65
N ASN A 592 52.71 -3.09 38.65
CA ASN A 592 53.35 -3.60 37.44
C ASN A 592 54.32 -4.75 37.75
N ASP A 593 54.35 -5.78 36.90
CA ASP A 593 55.61 -6.16 36.28
C ASP A 593 55.46 -6.95 34.97
N ASN A 594 56.27 -6.52 34.01
CA ASN A 594 56.56 -7.21 32.76
C ASN A 594 57.43 -8.43 33.06
N SER A 595 57.06 -9.62 32.56
CA SER A 595 58.09 -10.60 32.21
C SER A 595 57.61 -11.56 31.13
N LYS A 596 58.26 -11.45 29.97
CA LYS A 596 58.37 -12.49 28.97
C LYS A 596 59.16 -13.65 29.58
N ASN A 597 58.68 -14.89 29.47
CA ASN A 597 59.63 -15.98 29.27
C ASN A 597 59.06 -17.17 28.49
N ASN A 598 59.80 -17.54 27.47
CA ASN A 598 59.78 -18.84 26.80
C ASN A 598 60.15 -19.94 27.81
N ASN A 599 59.49 -21.10 27.77
CA ASN A 599 60.13 -22.31 27.24
C ASN A 599 59.28 -23.59 27.39
N ASN A 600 59.47 -24.43 26.37
CA ASN A 600 59.55 -25.89 26.42
C ASN A 600 58.29 -26.73 26.69
N ASN A 601 57.81 -27.31 25.57
CA ASN A 601 57.83 -28.75 25.32
C ASN A 601 57.68 -29.65 26.56
N ASN A 602 56.45 -30.13 26.76
CA ASN A 602 56.29 -31.53 27.13
C ASN A 602 55.08 -32.15 26.44
N LYS A 603 55.37 -33.13 25.58
CA LYS A 603 54.42 -34.01 24.89
C LYS A 603 53.68 -34.85 25.93
N SER A 604 52.52 -34.38 26.34
CA SER A 604 51.45 -35.25 26.83
C SER A 604 50.46 -35.43 25.69
N LYS A 605 50.48 -36.59 25.03
CA LYS A 605 49.38 -37.07 24.19
C LYS A 605 48.17 -37.35 25.11
N LYS A 606 47.57 -36.29 25.65
CA LYS A 606 46.19 -36.35 26.15
C LYS A 606 45.32 -36.48 24.92
N ASN A 607 44.80 -37.69 24.73
CA ASN A 607 43.68 -37.98 23.85
C ASN A 607 42.47 -37.17 24.37
N LYS A 608 42.43 -35.87 24.06
CA LYS A 608 41.29 -35.01 24.30
C LYS A 608 40.23 -35.48 23.32
N ASN A 609 39.44 -36.45 23.78
CA ASN A 609 38.19 -36.84 23.19
C ASN A 609 37.33 -35.55 23.14
N LYS A 610 37.43 -34.81 22.04
CA LYS A 610 36.58 -33.66 21.76
C LYS A 610 35.21 -34.24 21.45
N ASN A 611 34.47 -34.62 22.49
CA ASN A 611 33.01 -34.70 22.44
C ASN A 611 32.52 -33.27 22.11
N LYS A 612 32.55 -32.92 20.83
CA LYS A 612 31.76 -31.82 20.31
C LYS A 612 30.32 -32.24 20.59
N GLY A 613 29.65 -31.56 21.52
CA GLY A 613 28.23 -31.76 21.74
C GLY A 613 27.54 -31.61 20.38
N LYS A 614 27.02 -32.71 19.85
CA LYS A 614 26.16 -32.69 18.67
C LYS A 614 24.79 -32.28 19.16
N THR A 615 24.30 -31.15 18.67
CA THR A 615 22.89 -30.79 18.89
C THR A 615 22.10 -31.34 17.71
N THR A 616 21.17 -32.24 18.02
CA THR A 616 20.24 -32.78 17.04
C THR A 616 19.02 -31.89 17.01
N TYR A 617 18.59 -31.45 15.84
CA TYR A 617 17.33 -30.73 15.65
C TYR A 617 16.48 -31.47 14.60
N ALA A 618 15.20 -31.14 14.48
CA ALA A 618 14.37 -31.69 13.40
C ALA A 618 13.99 -30.61 12.40
N THR A 619 13.81 -31.00 11.15
CA THR A 619 13.29 -30.15 10.08
C THR A 619 12.01 -30.79 9.55
N GLY A 620 10.91 -30.06 9.61
CA GLY A 620 9.68 -30.39 8.91
C GLY A 620 9.68 -29.81 7.51
N THR A 621 9.48 -30.64 6.49
CA THR A 621 9.34 -30.21 5.09
C THR A 621 7.90 -30.30 4.65
N GLY A 622 7.33 -29.18 4.22
CA GLY A 622 5.94 -29.07 3.79
C GLY A 622 5.75 -28.94 2.28
N PRO A 623 4.52 -28.65 1.83
CA PRO A 623 4.22 -28.44 0.41
C PRO A 623 5.06 -27.30 -0.17
N GLY A 624 5.52 -27.46 -1.42
CA GLY A 624 6.35 -26.46 -2.09
C GLY A 624 7.81 -26.44 -1.64
N GLY A 625 8.24 -27.36 -0.76
CA GLY A 625 9.63 -27.47 -0.32
C GLY A 625 10.04 -26.46 0.76
N PHE A 626 9.08 -25.75 1.37
CA PHE A 626 9.29 -24.94 2.56
C PHE A 626 9.64 -25.82 3.75
N THR A 627 10.49 -25.31 4.64
CA THR A 627 10.93 -26.04 5.83
C THR A 627 10.67 -25.27 7.11
N MET A 628 10.36 -25.99 8.19
CA MET A 628 10.35 -25.48 9.56
C MET A 628 11.42 -26.20 10.37
N ASP A 629 12.41 -25.47 10.84
CA ASP A 629 13.45 -25.99 11.72
C ASP A 629 12.98 -25.91 13.19
N MET A 630 13.07 -27.06 13.87
CA MET A 630 12.58 -27.30 15.22
C MET A 630 13.79 -27.47 16.14
N TRP A 631 14.17 -26.38 16.77
CA TRP A 631 15.35 -26.30 17.62
C TRP A 631 15.00 -26.75 19.04
N PRO A 632 15.60 -27.85 19.56
CA PRO A 632 15.36 -28.23 20.94
C PRO A 632 16.02 -27.23 21.90
N TRP A 633 15.37 -26.98 23.02
CA TRP A 633 16.02 -26.45 24.22
C TRP A 633 16.00 -27.48 25.35
N ASP A 634 16.97 -27.39 26.26
CA ASP A 634 17.04 -28.26 27.44
C ASP A 634 16.21 -27.71 28.59
N HIS A 635 16.07 -26.38 28.68
CA HIS A 635 15.16 -25.70 29.59
C HIS A 635 14.44 -24.58 28.84
N PRO A 636 13.13 -24.38 29.07
CA PRO A 636 12.45 -23.20 28.54
C PRO A 636 13.19 -21.95 29.02
N PRO A 637 13.39 -20.96 28.15
CA PRO A 637 14.17 -19.80 28.52
C PRO A 637 13.44 -19.07 29.66
N SER A 638 14.03 -19.08 30.85
CA SER A 638 13.58 -18.32 32.01
C SER A 638 13.88 -16.84 31.79
N HIS A 639 13.27 -16.23 30.77
CA HIS A 639 13.45 -14.81 30.47
C HIS A 639 12.72 -13.90 31.47
N ALA A 640 11.87 -14.47 32.32
CA ALA A 640 11.34 -13.80 33.50
C ALA A 640 11.78 -14.58 34.74
N SER A 641 12.67 -13.98 35.54
CA SER A 641 12.60 -14.25 36.97
C SER A 641 11.16 -13.93 37.40
N LEU A 642 10.49 -14.83 38.12
CA LEU A 642 9.17 -14.55 38.69
C LEU A 642 9.26 -13.57 39.88
N THR A 643 10.47 -13.27 40.36
CA THR A 643 10.73 -12.39 41.50
C THR A 643 10.15 -10.97 41.34
N PRO A 644 10.23 -10.29 40.17
CA PRO A 644 9.59 -8.99 39.97
C PRO A 644 8.06 -9.08 39.90
N LEU A 645 7.48 -10.19 39.42
CA LEU A 645 6.04 -10.44 39.37
C LEU A 645 5.46 -10.68 40.77
N ALA A 646 6.23 -11.36 41.64
CA ALA A 646 5.92 -11.52 43.05
C ALA A 646 6.04 -10.20 43.84
N ALA A 647 6.84 -9.25 43.37
CA ALA A 647 7.07 -7.94 44.02
C ALA A 647 6.09 -6.83 43.57
N LEU A 648 5.20 -7.08 42.61
CA LEU A 648 4.17 -6.11 42.21
C LEU A 648 3.17 -5.91 43.37
N PRO A 649 2.78 -4.68 43.74
CA PRO A 649 1.79 -4.44 44.78
C PRO A 649 0.37 -4.90 44.38
N ASP A 650 -0.38 -5.45 45.34
CA ASP A 650 -1.74 -5.99 45.12
C ASP A 650 -2.78 -4.96 44.65
N HIS A 651 -2.48 -3.67 44.84
CA HIS A 651 -3.38 -2.56 44.56
C HIS A 651 -3.20 -1.94 43.17
N LEU A 652 -2.38 -2.53 42.29
CA LEU A 652 -2.28 -2.05 40.91
C LEU A 652 -3.64 -2.26 40.20
N PRO A 653 -4.29 -1.21 39.67
CA PRO A 653 -5.62 -1.32 39.05
C PRO A 653 -5.69 -2.36 37.93
N CYS A 654 -4.56 -2.60 37.25
CA CYS A 654 -4.43 -3.59 36.19
C CYS A 654 -4.55 -5.05 36.70
N LEU A 655 -4.43 -5.29 38.01
CA LEU A 655 -4.49 -6.60 38.66
C LEU A 655 -5.83 -6.88 39.37
N MET A 656 -6.71 -5.88 39.48
CA MET A 656 -7.94 -5.96 40.28
C MET A 656 -9.19 -6.40 39.51
N HIS A 657 -9.09 -6.59 38.18
CA HIS A 657 -10.25 -6.91 37.32
C HIS A 657 -10.10 -8.27 36.61
N ALA A 658 -11.23 -8.83 36.13
CA ALA A 658 -11.32 -10.14 35.47
C ALA A 658 -10.45 -10.28 34.19
N HIS A 659 -9.86 -9.20 33.70
CA HIS A 659 -9.04 -9.15 32.48
C HIS A 659 -7.54 -9.44 32.68
N VAL A 660 -7.09 -9.72 33.92
CA VAL A 660 -5.72 -10.22 34.14
C VAL A 660 -5.61 -11.60 33.49
N PRO A 661 -4.67 -11.82 32.54
CA PRO A 661 -4.43 -13.14 31.95
C PRO A 661 -4.27 -14.18 33.07
N MET A 662 -4.99 -15.30 32.96
CA MET A 662 -5.02 -16.39 33.95
C MET A 662 -3.60 -16.78 34.42
N ALA A 663 -2.65 -16.78 33.49
CA ALA A 663 -1.24 -17.03 33.72
C ALA A 663 -0.56 -16.13 34.77
N ILE A 664 -0.95 -14.85 34.89
CA ILE A 664 -0.36 -13.92 35.87
C ILE A 664 -0.88 -14.22 37.28
N ARG A 665 -2.15 -14.61 37.41
CA ARG A 665 -2.73 -15.02 38.71
C ARG A 665 -2.16 -16.37 39.16
N GLU A 666 -2.05 -17.34 38.26
CA GLU A 666 -1.43 -18.64 38.54
C GLU A 666 0.07 -18.51 38.86
N ALA A 667 0.81 -17.67 38.11
CA ALA A 667 2.21 -17.35 38.37
C ALA A 667 2.44 -16.75 39.77
N ARG A 668 1.50 -15.94 40.27
CA ARG A 668 1.54 -15.39 41.62
C ARG A 668 1.15 -16.39 42.70
N ALA A 669 0.12 -17.20 42.46
CA ALA A 669 -0.34 -18.17 43.44
C ALA A 669 0.71 -19.27 43.67
N HIS A 670 1.40 -19.71 42.62
CA HIS A 670 2.27 -20.89 42.65
C HIS A 670 3.65 -20.63 41.99
N PRO A 671 4.46 -19.68 42.50
CA PRO A 671 5.69 -19.21 41.84
C PRO A 671 6.77 -20.28 41.65
N HIS A 672 6.68 -21.39 42.37
CA HIS A 672 7.60 -22.54 42.24
C HIS A 672 7.07 -23.68 41.35
N ASN A 673 5.80 -23.61 40.94
CA ASN A 673 5.11 -24.66 40.18
C ASN A 673 4.62 -24.20 38.80
N VAL A 674 4.78 -22.92 38.46
CA VAL A 674 4.41 -22.44 37.12
C VAL A 674 5.55 -22.75 36.17
N SER A 675 5.38 -23.81 35.39
CA SER A 675 6.24 -24.06 34.23
C SER A 675 6.27 -22.77 33.39
N SER A 676 7.46 -22.29 33.04
CA SER A 676 7.64 -21.00 32.35
C SER A 676 6.96 -20.91 30.98
N CYS A 677 6.35 -22.00 30.51
CA CYS A 677 5.48 -22.07 29.35
C CYS A 677 4.16 -21.29 29.51
N HIS A 678 3.73 -20.94 30.74
CA HIS A 678 2.50 -20.17 30.94
C HIS A 678 2.60 -18.67 30.62
N LEU A 679 3.80 -18.15 30.31
CA LEU A 679 4.00 -16.72 30.00
C LEU A 679 4.32 -16.45 28.52
N ALA A 680 4.10 -17.42 27.63
CA ALA A 680 4.25 -17.20 26.19
C ALA A 680 3.16 -16.24 25.69
N SER A 681 3.57 -15.20 24.98
CA SER A 681 2.63 -14.34 24.26
C SER A 681 2.15 -15.04 23.00
N LEU A 682 0.91 -14.83 22.61
CA LEU A 682 0.42 -15.27 21.30
C LEU A 682 0.63 -14.14 20.29
N ILE A 683 1.22 -14.48 19.15
CA ILE A 683 1.38 -13.56 18.03
C ILE A 683 0.83 -14.18 16.76
N ARG A 684 0.25 -13.34 15.91
CA ARG A 684 -0.38 -13.78 14.67
C ARG A 684 0.68 -14.04 13.60
N VAL A 685 0.66 -15.25 13.06
CA VAL A 685 1.46 -15.67 11.89
C VAL A 685 0.51 -16.23 10.84
N GLY A 686 0.15 -15.39 9.89
CA GLY A 686 -0.87 -15.73 8.89
C GLY A 686 -2.22 -16.01 9.55
N GLY A 687 -2.70 -17.24 9.43
CA GLY A 687 -3.97 -17.68 10.01
C GLY A 687 -3.87 -18.21 11.46
N VAL A 688 -2.68 -18.31 12.04
CA VAL A 688 -2.44 -18.99 13.32
C VAL A 688 -2.02 -17.98 14.40
N TRP A 689 -2.54 -18.15 15.61
CA TRP A 689 -2.01 -17.48 16.82
C TRP A 689 -0.99 -18.40 17.46
N ALA A 690 0.28 -18.21 17.11
CA ALA A 690 1.38 -19.06 17.56
C ALA A 690 2.00 -18.50 18.86
N PRO A 691 2.46 -19.36 19.78
CA PRO A 691 3.20 -18.91 20.94
C PRO A 691 4.56 -18.31 20.54
N ALA A 692 4.97 -17.27 21.25
CA ALA A 692 6.22 -16.55 21.10
C ALA A 692 6.80 -16.20 22.49
N ASP A 693 8.01 -15.65 22.51
CA ASP A 693 8.58 -15.07 23.73
C ASP A 693 7.61 -14.05 24.37
N TRP A 694 7.63 -13.92 25.69
CA TRP A 694 6.66 -13.10 26.45
C TRP A 694 6.54 -11.66 25.91
N ASN A 695 7.68 -11.07 25.52
CA ASN A 695 7.74 -9.80 24.81
C ASN A 695 8.42 -10.07 23.46
N PRO A 696 7.63 -10.42 22.42
CA PRO A 696 8.17 -10.86 21.16
C PRO A 696 8.99 -9.76 20.48
N GLY A 697 8.56 -8.48 20.61
CA GLY A 697 9.30 -7.33 20.09
C GLY A 697 10.68 -7.16 20.73
N ARG A 698 10.77 -7.27 22.06
CA ARG A 698 12.06 -7.20 22.78
C ARG A 698 12.95 -8.39 22.46
N ALA A 699 12.39 -9.59 22.33
CA ALA A 699 13.14 -10.78 21.93
C ALA A 699 13.73 -10.63 20.53
N ALA A 700 12.95 -10.12 19.57
CA ALA A 700 13.45 -9.80 18.24
C ALA A 700 14.52 -8.69 18.27
N LEU A 701 14.31 -7.62 19.06
CA LEU A 701 15.29 -6.54 19.22
C LEU A 701 16.62 -7.05 19.77
N TYR A 702 16.62 -7.93 20.78
CA TYR A 702 17.85 -8.51 21.30
C TYR A 702 18.58 -9.39 20.28
N LYS A 703 17.83 -10.04 19.39
CA LYS A 703 18.40 -10.95 18.39
C LYS A 703 18.94 -10.21 17.17
N TYR A 704 18.25 -9.17 16.72
CA TYR A 704 18.50 -8.48 15.45
C TYR A 704 19.04 -7.06 15.61
N GLY A 705 19.02 -6.50 16.82
CA GLY A 705 19.47 -5.15 17.12
C GLY A 705 18.48 -4.06 16.68
N ASP A 706 18.88 -2.80 16.83
CA ASP A 706 18.04 -1.60 16.65
C ASP A 706 17.53 -1.39 15.22
N HIS A 707 18.04 -2.19 14.28
CA HIS A 707 17.64 -2.15 12.87
C HIS A 707 16.69 -3.27 12.47
N LEU A 708 16.08 -3.97 13.44
CA LEU A 708 15.22 -5.14 13.17
C LEU A 708 14.12 -4.87 12.13
N TYR A 709 13.65 -3.63 11.97
CA TYR A 709 12.61 -3.28 10.98
C TYR A 709 13.13 -3.12 9.55
N ARG A 710 14.44 -2.94 9.36
CA ARG A 710 15.08 -2.93 8.02
C ARG A 710 14.80 -4.22 7.27
N HIS A 711 14.68 -4.12 5.95
CA HIS A 711 14.69 -5.32 5.14
C HIS A 711 16.13 -5.80 5.00
N GLU A 712 16.33 -7.08 5.25
CA GLU A 712 17.63 -7.70 5.19
C GLU A 712 17.51 -9.00 4.38
N ALA A 713 18.47 -9.21 3.49
CA ALA A 713 18.56 -10.47 2.76
C ALA A 713 18.75 -11.62 3.75
N HIS A 714 18.12 -12.75 3.44
CA HIS A 714 18.33 -13.97 4.23
C HIS A 714 19.83 -14.26 4.40
N TRP A 715 20.26 -14.66 5.60
CA TRP A 715 21.69 -14.77 5.97
C TRP A 715 22.54 -15.60 5.00
N ARG A 716 21.95 -16.63 4.36
CA ARG A 716 22.62 -17.45 3.32
C ARG A 716 22.99 -16.69 2.06
N TYR A 717 22.31 -15.60 1.77
CA TYR A 717 22.50 -14.79 0.57
C TYR A 717 23.12 -13.43 0.87
N TRP A 718 23.33 -13.13 2.15
CA TRP A 718 23.91 -11.88 2.60
C TRP A 718 25.35 -11.72 2.11
N LYS A 719 25.60 -10.70 1.29
CA LYS A 719 26.93 -10.33 0.78
C LYS A 719 27.26 -8.86 1.05
N GLY A 720 26.88 -8.35 2.22
CA GLY A 720 27.26 -7.00 2.65
C GLY A 720 26.13 -5.96 2.59
N GLY A 721 24.91 -6.34 2.94
CA GLY A 721 23.81 -5.38 3.17
C GLY A 721 22.72 -5.36 2.11
N ASP A 722 23.06 -5.56 0.85
CA ASP A 722 22.12 -5.38 -0.26
C ASP A 722 21.41 -6.66 -0.72
N TRP A 723 20.26 -6.47 -1.39
CA TRP A 723 19.60 -7.50 -2.16
C TRP A 723 20.47 -7.95 -3.33
N ASN A 724 20.38 -9.24 -3.69
CA ASN A 724 20.96 -9.67 -4.96
C ASN A 724 20.22 -9.03 -6.12
N ALA A 725 20.97 -8.62 -7.15
CA ALA A 725 20.39 -8.18 -8.40
C ALA A 725 19.41 -9.23 -8.95
N CYS A 726 18.29 -8.74 -9.44
CA CYS A 726 17.24 -9.58 -9.97
C CYS A 726 17.61 -10.12 -11.37
N PRO A 727 17.42 -11.42 -11.67
CA PRO A 727 17.72 -11.99 -12.98
C PRO A 727 16.86 -11.40 -14.10
N ARG A 728 15.67 -10.89 -13.76
CA ARG A 728 14.78 -10.16 -14.68
C ARG A 728 14.61 -8.73 -14.16
N PRO A 729 15.49 -7.80 -14.57
CA PRO A 729 15.42 -6.41 -14.13
C PRO A 729 14.01 -5.85 -14.31
N GLY A 730 13.48 -5.23 -13.25
CA GLY A 730 12.17 -4.63 -13.26
C GLY A 730 10.99 -5.55 -13.00
N HIS A 731 11.18 -6.86 -12.88
CA HIS A 731 10.07 -7.72 -12.50
C HIS A 731 9.46 -7.28 -11.14
N HIS A 732 8.13 -7.20 -11.05
CA HIS A 732 7.38 -6.57 -9.93
C HIS A 732 7.59 -7.20 -8.54
N ALA A 733 8.20 -8.37 -8.51
CA ALA A 733 8.54 -9.11 -7.29
C ALA A 733 10.04 -9.08 -6.96
N CYS A 734 10.87 -8.37 -7.74
CA CYS A 734 12.30 -8.31 -7.49
C CYS A 734 12.59 -7.61 -6.16
N LEU A 735 13.41 -8.25 -5.31
CA LEU A 735 13.75 -7.72 -3.99
C LEU A 735 14.59 -6.44 -4.09
N ASP A 736 15.44 -6.34 -5.10
CA ASP A 736 16.29 -5.15 -5.37
C ASP A 736 15.51 -3.89 -5.79
N LEU A 737 14.19 -3.98 -5.95
CA LEU A 737 13.29 -2.83 -6.11
C LEU A 737 12.77 -2.29 -4.78
N HIS A 738 13.04 -2.97 -3.66
CA HIS A 738 12.60 -2.56 -2.32
C HIS A 738 13.77 -1.94 -1.54
N PRO A 739 13.57 -0.75 -0.92
CA PRO A 739 14.57 -0.17 -0.04
C PRO A 739 14.75 -1.06 1.19
N LEU A 740 15.98 -1.07 1.70
CA LEU A 740 16.36 -1.83 2.89
C LEU A 740 15.94 -1.15 4.18
N ASP A 741 15.45 0.09 4.12
CA ASP A 741 15.13 0.91 5.29
C ASP A 741 13.91 0.42 6.10
N GLY A 742 13.16 -0.55 5.57
CA GLY A 742 11.97 -1.10 6.22
C GLY A 742 10.71 -0.25 6.03
N SER A 743 10.75 0.77 5.18
CA SER A 743 9.64 1.73 5.02
C SER A 743 8.46 1.22 4.17
N LEU A 744 8.61 0.07 3.50
CA LEU A 744 7.57 -0.47 2.61
C LEU A 744 6.91 -1.70 3.23
N PRO A 745 5.59 -1.67 3.51
CA PRO A 745 4.86 -2.89 3.71
C PRO A 745 4.91 -3.70 2.41
N PHE A 746 5.37 -4.93 2.50
CA PHE A 746 5.02 -5.92 1.52
C PHE A 746 3.54 -6.21 1.76
N PHE A 747 2.69 -5.93 0.76
CA PHE A 747 1.22 -6.06 0.68
C PHE A 747 0.42 -4.76 0.89
#